data_AF-A0AA35YI94-F1
#
_entry.id   AF-A0AA35YI94-F1
#
_cell.length_a   1.000
_cell.length_b   1.000
_cell.length_c   1.000
_cell.angle_alpha   90.00
_cell.angle_beta   90.00
_cell.angle_gamma   90.00
#
_symmetry.space_group_name_H-M   'P 1'
#
loop_
_entity.id
_entity.type
_entity.pdbx_description
1 polymer ?
#
loop_
_entity_poly.entity_id
_entity_poly.type
_entity_poly.pdbx_seq_one_letter_code
_entity_poly.pdbx_strand_id
1 'polypeptide(L)'
;MKQNWWRSAYKQNHLVFKLGISILFVGFGFRLLFSQSPSVIPDVSDNNTDTPVAEKNVKPIPLDVSESPKIELNHIRPKDGSEKCDILDGEWVPYSGGAPYTNNTCRWIESHQNCMGNGRPDTGYINWRWSPKSCELPRFDAKKFLETMRDKSWAFVGDSITRNHLQSFICLLSEVEDAVELFHDKDYKNRKWQFPSYNLTVSVIWSPFLAKADIFEDIDGVSSSEIELHIDILDKTWTEQFHTWDYVLFSSGKWFIKTAIYFEENTILGCHGCEGKNFTDLGFNFAYRKIVKNLYDFIMNSNKQSTIIFRTSTPDHFENGSWSTGGTCDRRVPAKEEAQASEKGKKLKLLDVMPLSLVRPDGHPGPYRHFYPFAKDKKAKVQYDCLHWCLPGPIDQWNDLLMKLVDYKIQKWHFPSYNLTVSVIWSPFLVKAETFEDKNQSSEIQLHVDVLDKIWTQQFDTWDYVLFSSGKWFVRTAIYYENNTILGCHGCEGKNYTDLGFNIAYQKVVKNLFDFIMNSNKQSTIIFRTSTPDHFENGPWSSGGTCDRRVPAKEGEFELGIFNRILREVELPEFAKAKARASEKGKKLKLLDVMPLSLVRPDGHPGAYRYFYPFAKDKKAKVQYDCLHWCLPGPIDQWNDLLLKLVVDD
;
A
#
# COMPACT_ATOMS: atom_id res chain seq x y z
N MET A 1 -40.02 37.93 -54.13
CA MET A 1 -40.40 36.80 -55.03
C MET A 1 -39.44 35.66 -54.75
N LYS A 2 -39.80 34.72 -53.86
CA LYS A 2 -40.30 33.36 -54.16
C LYS A 2 -39.52 32.64 -55.28
N GLN A 3 -39.08 31.42 -54.92
CA GLN A 3 -38.93 30.21 -55.75
C GLN A 3 -37.48 29.80 -56.12
N ASN A 4 -36.92 28.85 -55.35
CA ASN A 4 -36.39 27.57 -55.86
C ASN A 4 -35.70 26.75 -54.75
N TRP A 5 -36.50 26.17 -53.85
CA TRP A 5 -36.07 25.29 -52.75
C TRP A 5 -36.34 23.80 -53.05
N TRP A 6 -36.38 23.41 -54.34
CA TRP A 6 -36.85 22.08 -54.78
C TRP A 6 -35.86 21.31 -55.66
N ARG A 7 -34.56 21.70 -55.69
CA ARG A 7 -33.52 20.95 -56.43
C ARG A 7 -32.42 20.32 -55.57
N SER A 8 -32.44 20.49 -54.24
CA SER A 8 -31.40 19.91 -53.36
C SER A 8 -31.82 18.61 -52.64
N ALA A 9 -33.11 18.28 -52.58
CA ALA A 9 -33.60 17.12 -51.83
C ALA A 9 -33.48 15.77 -52.57
N TYR A 10 -33.24 15.78 -53.90
CA TYR A 10 -33.22 14.55 -54.70
C TYR A 10 -31.85 13.83 -54.74
N LYS A 11 -30.76 14.51 -54.34
CA LYS A 11 -29.41 13.93 -54.35
C LYS A 11 -28.94 13.32 -53.02
N GLN A 12 -29.59 13.62 -51.89
CA GLN A 12 -29.19 13.07 -50.58
C GLN A 12 -29.82 11.71 -50.25
N ASN A 13 -30.96 11.35 -50.85
CA ASN A 13 -31.63 10.07 -50.57
C ASN A 13 -30.98 8.85 -51.24
N HIS A 14 -30.13 9.05 -52.25
CA HIS A 14 -29.54 7.94 -52.99
C HIS A 14 -28.37 7.27 -52.24
N LEU A 15 -27.71 8.01 -51.33
CA LEU A 15 -26.59 7.51 -50.52
C LEU A 15 -27.10 6.66 -49.35
N VAL A 16 -28.15 7.14 -48.66
CA VAL A 16 -28.78 6.43 -47.53
C VAL A 16 -29.41 5.13 -48.01
N PHE A 17 -30.05 5.12 -49.17
CA PHE A 17 -30.63 3.92 -49.77
C PHE A 17 -29.57 2.89 -50.18
N LYS A 18 -28.43 3.35 -50.74
CA LYS A 18 -27.29 2.47 -51.07
C LYS A 18 -26.63 1.89 -49.83
N LEU A 19 -26.49 2.66 -48.74
CA LEU A 19 -25.95 2.17 -47.47
C LEU A 19 -26.87 1.11 -46.83
N GLY A 20 -28.18 1.35 -46.85
CA GLY A 20 -29.17 0.39 -46.32
C GLY A 20 -29.17 -0.94 -47.07
N ILE A 21 -29.04 -0.91 -48.40
CA ILE A 21 -28.94 -2.12 -49.23
C ILE A 21 -27.63 -2.87 -48.96
N SER A 22 -26.50 -2.18 -48.84
CA SER A 22 -25.22 -2.84 -48.52
C SER A 22 -25.22 -3.53 -47.15
N ILE A 23 -25.85 -2.92 -46.13
CA ILE A 23 -25.98 -3.52 -44.80
C ILE A 23 -26.86 -4.79 -44.85
N LEU A 24 -27.93 -4.77 -45.65
CA LEU A 24 -28.79 -5.94 -45.85
C LEU A 24 -28.06 -7.11 -46.54
N PHE A 25 -27.23 -6.84 -47.55
CA PHE A 25 -26.46 -7.89 -48.23
C PHE A 25 -25.35 -8.48 -47.35
N VAL A 26 -24.69 -7.68 -46.52
CA VAL A 26 -23.69 -8.17 -45.55
C VAL A 26 -24.35 -9.02 -44.46
N GLY A 27 -25.52 -8.60 -43.96
CA GLY A 27 -26.30 -9.37 -42.99
C GLY A 27 -26.81 -10.71 -43.54
N PHE A 28 -27.23 -10.74 -44.82
CA PHE A 28 -27.68 -11.98 -45.47
C PHE A 28 -26.51 -12.94 -45.75
N GLY A 29 -25.35 -12.42 -46.14
CA GLY A 29 -24.12 -13.22 -46.31
C GLY A 29 -23.64 -13.85 -44.99
N PHE A 30 -23.72 -13.12 -43.87
CA PHE A 30 -23.36 -13.65 -42.55
C PHE A 30 -24.31 -14.78 -42.12
N ARG A 31 -25.62 -14.66 -42.42
CA ARG A 31 -26.58 -15.75 -42.12
C ARG A 31 -26.37 -17.01 -42.95
N LEU A 32 -25.93 -16.87 -44.20
CA LEU A 32 -25.63 -18.02 -45.07
C LEU A 32 -24.32 -18.73 -44.71
N LEU A 33 -23.32 -18.01 -44.20
CA LEU A 33 -22.03 -18.58 -43.81
C LEU A 33 -22.05 -19.29 -42.45
N PHE A 34 -22.98 -18.92 -41.55
CA PHE A 34 -23.04 -19.45 -40.18
C PHE A 34 -24.30 -20.26 -39.87
N SER A 35 -25.10 -20.61 -40.89
CA SER A 35 -26.23 -21.52 -40.74
C SER A 35 -25.98 -22.79 -41.54
N GLN A 36 -25.26 -23.74 -40.95
CA GLN A 36 -25.55 -25.18 -40.94
C GLN A 36 -24.33 -25.99 -40.49
N SER A 37 -24.48 -26.73 -39.38
CA SER A 37 -24.12 -28.15 -39.32
C SER A 37 -24.82 -28.78 -38.10
N PRO A 38 -25.71 -29.77 -38.32
CA PRO A 38 -26.28 -30.58 -37.24
C PRO A 38 -25.31 -31.70 -36.86
N SER A 39 -24.99 -31.83 -35.57
CA SER A 39 -24.19 -32.94 -35.05
C SER A 39 -25.04 -34.21 -35.02
N VAL A 40 -24.72 -35.14 -35.91
CA VAL A 40 -25.22 -36.51 -35.95
C VAL A 40 -24.70 -37.26 -34.72
N ILE A 41 -25.60 -37.83 -33.91
CA ILE A 41 -25.30 -38.76 -32.82
C ILE A 41 -25.28 -40.18 -33.42
N PRO A 42 -24.21 -40.97 -33.26
CA PRO A 42 -24.30 -42.41 -33.45
C PRO A 42 -24.83 -43.05 -32.17
N ASP A 43 -25.97 -43.72 -32.33
CA ASP A 43 -26.60 -44.64 -31.40
C ASP A 43 -25.72 -45.89 -31.23
N VAL A 44 -25.27 -46.18 -30.00
CA VAL A 44 -24.67 -47.47 -29.62
C VAL A 44 -25.28 -47.89 -28.28
N SER A 45 -26.40 -48.58 -28.41
CA SER A 45 -26.88 -49.74 -27.64
C SER A 45 -26.28 -49.96 -26.24
N ASP A 46 -27.16 -49.78 -25.25
CA ASP A 46 -27.16 -50.48 -23.97
C ASP A 46 -26.93 -51.99 -24.15
N ASN A 47 -25.95 -52.52 -23.41
CA ASN A 47 -25.99 -53.90 -22.94
C ASN A 47 -25.56 -53.90 -21.47
N ASN A 48 -26.58 -53.86 -20.61
CA ASN A 48 -26.49 -54.27 -19.22
C ASN A 48 -26.07 -55.74 -19.16
N THR A 49 -24.99 -56.01 -18.42
CA THR A 49 -24.82 -57.28 -17.73
C THR A 49 -24.57 -56.99 -16.26
N ASP A 50 -25.66 -57.08 -15.50
CA ASP A 50 -25.65 -57.20 -14.05
C ASP A 50 -24.83 -58.44 -13.64
N THR A 51 -23.84 -58.24 -12.77
CA THR A 51 -23.47 -59.25 -11.78
C THR A 51 -23.25 -58.60 -10.42
N PRO A 52 -23.83 -59.14 -9.34
CA PRO A 52 -23.89 -58.46 -8.05
C PRO A 52 -22.63 -58.77 -7.23
N VAL A 53 -21.93 -57.74 -6.75
CA VAL A 53 -20.87 -57.89 -5.76
C VAL A 53 -21.35 -57.36 -4.42
N ALA A 54 -21.43 -58.31 -3.48
CA ALA A 54 -21.90 -58.23 -2.11
C ALA A 54 -21.52 -56.96 -1.32
N GLU A 55 -22.54 -56.34 -0.73
CA GLU A 55 -22.41 -55.39 0.38
C GLU A 55 -21.70 -56.07 1.57
N LYS A 56 -20.49 -55.61 1.88
CA LYS A 56 -19.95 -55.77 3.23
C LYS A 56 -20.41 -54.58 4.07
N ASN A 57 -21.36 -54.86 4.95
CA ASN A 57 -21.75 -54.03 6.08
C ASN A 57 -20.51 -53.64 6.92
N VAL A 58 -20.02 -52.43 6.72
CA VAL A 58 -19.14 -51.76 7.69
C VAL A 58 -19.99 -50.73 8.41
N LYS A 59 -20.19 -50.93 9.71
CA LYS A 59 -20.90 -49.99 10.59
C LYS A 59 -20.25 -48.59 10.47
N PRO A 60 -21.03 -47.51 10.29
CA PRO A 60 -20.49 -46.17 10.39
C PRO A 60 -19.96 -45.95 11.80
N ILE A 61 -18.68 -45.58 11.90
CA ILE A 61 -18.13 -44.98 13.12
C ILE A 61 -18.79 -43.60 13.24
N PRO A 62 -19.44 -43.25 14.36
CA PRO A 62 -20.01 -41.92 14.53
C PRO A 62 -18.88 -40.89 14.49
N LEU A 63 -18.85 -40.07 13.43
CA LEU A 63 -18.13 -38.81 13.45
C LEU A 63 -18.94 -37.88 14.35
N ASP A 64 -18.47 -37.76 15.59
CA ASP A 64 -18.95 -36.77 16.55
C ASP A 64 -18.61 -35.38 15.99
N VAL A 65 -19.59 -34.78 15.30
CA VAL A 65 -19.57 -33.37 14.91
C VAL A 65 -19.99 -32.59 16.15
N SER A 66 -19.08 -32.44 17.09
CA SER A 66 -19.20 -31.44 18.16
C SER A 66 -17.99 -30.51 18.16
N GLU A 67 -18.30 -29.23 17.96
CA GLU A 67 -17.52 -28.05 18.26
C GLU A 67 -16.16 -27.87 17.56
N SER A 68 -16.16 -27.04 16.51
CA SER A 68 -14.97 -26.31 16.08
C SER A 68 -14.33 -25.61 17.29
N PRO A 69 -13.01 -25.73 17.52
CA PRO A 69 -12.38 -25.09 18.66
C PRO A 69 -12.49 -23.57 18.50
N LYS A 70 -13.25 -22.93 19.40
CA LYS A 70 -13.19 -21.48 19.60
C LYS A 70 -11.78 -21.17 20.09
N ILE A 71 -11.01 -20.47 19.27
CA ILE A 71 -9.71 -19.94 19.68
C ILE A 71 -10.00 -18.82 20.70
N GLU A 72 -9.92 -19.13 21.99
CA GLU A 72 -9.88 -18.10 23.03
C GLU A 72 -8.52 -17.39 22.98
N LEU A 73 -8.48 -16.21 22.36
CA LEU A 73 -7.35 -15.30 22.49
C LEU A 73 -7.37 -14.64 23.88
N ASN A 74 -6.51 -15.11 24.78
CA ASN A 74 -6.33 -14.51 26.09
C ASN A 74 -5.86 -13.04 25.99
N HIS A 75 -6.68 -12.13 26.53
CA HIS A 75 -6.40 -10.72 26.67
C HIS A 75 -5.35 -10.47 27.78
N ILE A 76 -4.18 -9.95 27.41
CA ILE A 76 -3.26 -9.28 28.34
C ILE A 76 -2.86 -7.94 27.72
N ARG A 77 -3.43 -6.84 28.25
CA ARG A 77 -3.02 -5.46 27.94
C ARG A 77 -2.03 -4.96 29.01
N PRO A 78 -0.82 -4.56 28.65
CA PRO A 78 -0.09 -3.50 29.36
C PRO A 78 -0.59 -2.15 28.84
N LYS A 79 -1.07 -1.28 29.74
CA LYS A 79 -1.31 0.13 29.44
C LYS A 79 0.05 0.84 29.40
N ASP A 80 0.49 1.28 28.23
CA ASP A 80 1.58 2.25 28.10
C ASP A 80 1.19 3.37 27.12
N GLY A 81 1.43 4.61 27.54
CA GLY A 81 0.84 5.86 27.06
C GLY A 81 1.49 6.46 25.82
N SER A 82 1.84 5.64 24.83
CA SER A 82 2.10 6.12 23.47
C SER A 82 1.40 5.19 22.48
N GLU A 83 0.15 5.51 22.11
CA GLU A 83 -0.56 4.74 21.09
C GLU A 83 0.15 4.96 19.74
N LYS A 84 1.04 4.03 19.39
CA LYS A 84 1.43 3.79 18.00
C LYS A 84 0.15 3.45 17.25
N CYS A 85 -0.09 4.16 16.14
CA CYS A 85 -1.17 3.87 15.21
C CYS A 85 -1.00 2.45 14.67
N ASP A 86 -1.78 1.52 15.19
CA ASP A 86 -1.94 0.19 14.61
C ASP A 86 -3.02 0.29 13.52
N ILE A 87 -2.58 0.35 12.26
CA ILE A 87 -3.48 0.46 11.10
C ILE A 87 -4.26 -0.83 10.84
N LEU A 88 -3.92 -1.93 11.50
CA LEU A 88 -4.51 -3.25 11.34
C LEU A 88 -5.55 -3.57 12.43
N ASP A 89 -5.63 -2.78 13.51
CA ASP A 89 -6.69 -2.84 14.52
C ASP A 89 -7.78 -1.80 14.23
N GLY A 90 -8.92 -2.27 13.76
CA GLY A 90 -9.96 -1.41 13.21
C GLY A 90 -11.30 -2.11 13.00
N GLU A 91 -12.20 -1.40 12.35
CA GLU A 91 -13.53 -1.88 11.98
C GLU A 91 -13.93 -1.39 10.59
N TRP A 92 -14.80 -2.14 9.93
CA TRP A 92 -15.43 -1.67 8.69
C TRP A 92 -16.61 -0.77 9.01
N VAL A 93 -16.55 0.47 8.52
CA VAL A 93 -17.61 1.46 8.69
C VAL A 93 -18.31 1.74 7.36
N PRO A 94 -19.63 2.01 7.35
CA PRO A 94 -20.32 2.46 6.16
C PRO A 94 -19.69 3.73 5.59
N TYR A 95 -19.55 3.79 4.26
CA TYR A 95 -18.92 4.90 3.56
C TYR A 95 -19.76 5.31 2.35
N SER A 96 -20.08 6.61 2.26
CA SER A 96 -20.95 7.17 1.22
C SER A 96 -20.20 7.82 0.06
N GLY A 97 -18.87 7.77 0.03
CA GLY A 97 -18.07 8.43 -1.01
C GLY A 97 -17.99 7.69 -2.35
N GLY A 98 -18.68 6.54 -2.48
CA GLY A 98 -18.72 5.73 -3.69
C GLY A 98 -17.41 5.01 -4.02
N ALA A 99 -17.48 4.12 -5.01
CA ALA A 99 -16.31 3.43 -5.54
C ALA A 99 -15.48 4.36 -6.45
N PRO A 100 -14.14 4.29 -6.39
CA PRO A 100 -13.24 5.12 -7.22
C PRO A 100 -13.36 4.82 -8.72
N TYR A 101 -13.74 3.59 -9.07
CA TYR A 101 -13.92 3.16 -10.44
C TYR A 101 -15.10 2.19 -10.54
N THR A 102 -15.48 1.86 -11.76
CA THR A 102 -16.54 0.90 -12.11
C THR A 102 -16.07 -0.01 -13.24
N ASN A 103 -16.87 -1.01 -13.58
CA ASN A 103 -16.66 -1.87 -14.74
C ASN A 103 -16.59 -1.11 -16.08
N ASN A 104 -17.14 0.11 -16.14
CA ASN A 104 -17.13 0.94 -17.35
C ASN A 104 -15.93 1.90 -17.41
N THR A 105 -15.35 2.24 -16.25
CA THR A 105 -14.25 3.22 -16.17
C THR A 105 -12.88 2.56 -16.09
N CYS A 106 -12.80 1.30 -15.65
CA CYS A 106 -11.55 0.53 -15.68
C CYS A 106 -11.68 -0.72 -16.57
N ARG A 107 -10.92 -0.76 -17.67
CA ARG A 107 -10.90 -1.89 -18.61
C ARG A 107 -10.01 -3.07 -18.19
N TRP A 108 -9.27 -2.93 -17.09
CA TRP A 108 -8.31 -3.92 -16.61
C TRP A 108 -8.94 -5.00 -15.73
N ILE A 109 -10.23 -4.87 -15.41
CA ILE A 109 -10.98 -5.85 -14.63
C ILE A 109 -11.23 -7.09 -15.49
N GLU A 110 -10.67 -8.22 -15.07
CA GLU A 110 -10.93 -9.50 -15.73
C GLU A 110 -12.35 -9.99 -15.46
N SER A 111 -12.93 -10.70 -16.44
CA SER A 111 -14.34 -11.08 -16.41
C SER A 111 -14.75 -11.79 -15.13
N HIS A 112 -13.89 -12.63 -14.54
CA HIS A 112 -14.23 -13.40 -13.35
C HIS A 112 -14.28 -12.59 -12.04
N GLN A 113 -13.79 -11.35 -12.06
CA GLN A 113 -13.80 -10.40 -10.94
C GLN A 113 -14.76 -9.23 -11.19
N ASN A 114 -15.29 -9.12 -12.42
CA ASN A 114 -16.20 -8.06 -12.85
C ASN A 114 -17.65 -8.32 -12.42
N CYS A 115 -17.89 -8.35 -11.11
CA CYS A 115 -19.20 -8.71 -10.54
C CYS A 115 -20.33 -7.80 -11.05
N MET A 116 -20.09 -6.49 -11.14
CA MET A 116 -21.06 -5.54 -11.70
C MET A 116 -21.37 -5.84 -13.16
N GLY A 117 -20.34 -6.05 -14.00
CA GLY A 117 -20.50 -6.40 -15.41
C GLY A 117 -21.13 -7.77 -15.64
N ASN A 118 -20.97 -8.69 -14.68
CA ASN A 118 -21.57 -10.02 -14.70
C ASN A 118 -23.02 -10.05 -14.18
N GLY A 119 -23.59 -8.90 -13.81
CA GLY A 119 -24.98 -8.78 -13.41
C GLY A 119 -25.25 -9.05 -11.93
N ARG A 120 -24.24 -8.91 -11.05
CA ARG A 120 -24.45 -8.94 -9.60
C ARG A 120 -25.40 -7.79 -9.20
N PRO A 121 -26.55 -8.08 -8.56
CA PRO A 121 -27.58 -7.08 -8.33
C PRO A 121 -27.33 -6.22 -7.08
N ASP A 122 -26.61 -6.73 -6.07
CA ASP A 122 -26.29 -6.00 -4.86
C ASP A 122 -24.96 -5.24 -5.00
N THR A 123 -24.94 -3.97 -4.62
CA THR A 123 -23.75 -3.10 -4.66
C THR A 123 -23.29 -2.68 -3.26
N GLY A 124 -23.99 -3.07 -2.20
CA GLY A 124 -23.70 -2.63 -0.83
C GLY A 124 -22.28 -2.94 -0.35
N TYR A 125 -21.65 -3.98 -0.90
CA TYR A 125 -20.29 -4.40 -0.57
C TYR A 125 -19.21 -3.37 -0.93
N ILE A 126 -19.47 -2.44 -1.86
CA ILE A 126 -18.51 -1.37 -2.23
C ILE A 126 -18.57 -0.16 -1.27
N ASN A 127 -19.61 -0.06 -0.44
CA ASN A 127 -19.89 1.10 0.40
C ASN A 127 -19.33 0.96 1.82
N TRP A 128 -18.18 0.31 1.96
CA TRP A 128 -17.52 0.06 3.24
C TRP A 128 -16.08 0.57 3.21
N ARG A 129 -15.60 1.09 4.33
CA ARG A 129 -14.21 1.53 4.50
C ARG A 129 -13.63 0.97 5.79
N TRP A 130 -12.38 0.53 5.73
CA TRP A 130 -11.62 0.15 6.91
C TRP A 130 -11.22 1.40 7.71
N SER A 131 -11.57 1.42 8.99
CA SER A 131 -11.26 2.52 9.92
C SER A 131 -10.45 1.98 11.10
N PRO A 132 -9.14 2.26 11.17
CA PRO A 132 -8.34 1.94 12.35
C PRO A 132 -8.87 2.66 13.60
N LYS A 133 -8.69 2.05 14.78
CA LYS A 133 -9.21 2.60 16.05
C LYS A 133 -8.41 3.80 16.56
N SER A 134 -7.08 3.75 16.40
CA SER A 134 -6.14 4.69 17.00
C SER A 134 -5.68 5.80 16.04
N CYS A 135 -6.11 5.77 14.77
CA CYS A 135 -5.66 6.72 13.75
C CYS A 135 -6.53 6.72 12.49
N GLU A 136 -6.30 7.71 11.64
CA GLU A 136 -6.92 7.78 10.31
C GLU A 136 -6.05 7.09 9.26
N LEU A 137 -6.68 6.23 8.45
CA LEU A 137 -6.12 5.68 7.22
C LEU A 137 -6.64 6.48 6.02
N PRO A 138 -5.86 7.39 5.41
CA PRO A 138 -6.24 8.09 4.19
C PRO A 138 -6.51 7.11 3.05
N ARG A 139 -7.41 7.49 2.15
CA ARG A 139 -7.66 6.74 0.91
C ARG A 139 -6.44 6.76 0.01
N PHE A 140 -6.35 5.76 -0.86
CA PHE A 140 -5.41 5.71 -1.95
C PHE A 140 -5.51 6.97 -2.81
N ASP A 141 -4.42 7.75 -2.87
CA ASP A 141 -4.30 8.92 -3.73
C ASP A 141 -3.47 8.52 -4.96
N ALA A 142 -4.18 8.23 -6.05
CA ALA A 142 -3.59 7.80 -7.31
C ALA A 142 -2.57 8.81 -7.85
N LYS A 143 -2.87 10.11 -7.77
CA LYS A 143 -1.98 11.16 -8.28
C LYS A 143 -0.70 11.21 -7.46
N LYS A 144 -0.81 11.23 -6.14
CA LYS A 144 0.33 11.22 -5.24
C LYS A 144 1.18 9.96 -5.42
N PHE A 145 0.54 8.81 -5.61
CA PHE A 145 1.23 7.56 -5.86
C PHE A 145 2.04 7.64 -7.16
N LEU A 146 1.41 8.03 -8.28
CA LEU A 146 2.06 8.15 -9.59
C LEU A 146 3.25 9.13 -9.55
N GLU A 147 3.11 10.30 -8.92
CA GLU A 147 4.22 11.25 -8.77
C GLU A 147 5.38 10.68 -7.94
N THR A 148 5.05 9.94 -6.88
CA THR A 148 6.04 9.31 -5.99
C THR A 148 6.78 8.14 -6.69
N MET A 149 6.12 7.51 -7.65
CA MET A 149 6.63 6.37 -8.44
C MET A 149 7.16 6.76 -9.81
N ARG A 150 7.33 8.06 -10.06
CA ARG A 150 7.91 8.55 -11.30
C ARG A 150 9.30 7.94 -11.55
N ASP A 151 9.53 7.47 -12.76
CA ASP A 151 10.75 6.80 -13.22
C ASP A 151 11.10 5.50 -12.45
N LYS A 152 10.10 4.85 -11.85
CA LYS A 152 10.29 3.60 -11.11
C LYS A 152 9.62 2.40 -11.76
N SER A 153 9.98 1.24 -11.25
CA SER A 153 9.47 -0.05 -11.68
C SER A 153 8.89 -0.84 -10.50
N TRP A 154 7.72 -1.43 -10.71
CA TRP A 154 6.97 -2.17 -9.71
C TRP A 154 6.63 -3.58 -10.21
N ALA A 155 6.78 -4.60 -9.36
CA ALA A 155 6.38 -5.96 -9.67
C ALA A 155 5.48 -6.56 -8.58
N PHE A 156 4.42 -7.24 -9.02
CA PHE A 156 3.54 -8.07 -8.21
C PHE A 156 3.83 -9.53 -8.56
N VAL A 157 4.38 -10.30 -7.62
CA VAL A 157 4.83 -11.68 -7.84
C VAL A 157 4.02 -12.63 -6.95
N GLY A 158 3.28 -13.55 -7.56
CA GLY A 158 2.45 -14.49 -6.80
C GLY A 158 1.37 -15.19 -7.60
N ASP A 159 0.27 -15.50 -6.90
CA ASP A 159 -0.89 -16.26 -7.39
C ASP A 159 -2.03 -15.39 -7.98
N SER A 160 -3.21 -15.99 -8.16
CA SER A 160 -4.39 -15.31 -8.72
C SER A 160 -4.91 -14.17 -7.84
N ILE A 161 -4.74 -14.23 -6.51
CA ILE A 161 -5.10 -13.10 -5.64
C ILE A 161 -4.09 -11.96 -5.82
N THR A 162 -2.84 -12.25 -6.19
CA THR A 162 -1.84 -11.25 -6.59
C THR A 162 -2.23 -10.50 -7.84
N ARG A 163 -2.76 -11.21 -8.83
CA ARG A 163 -3.36 -10.59 -10.01
C ARG A 163 -4.59 -9.76 -9.67
N ASN A 164 -5.48 -10.26 -8.80
CA ASN A 164 -6.67 -9.53 -8.36
C ASN A 164 -6.30 -8.22 -7.64
N HIS A 165 -5.25 -8.24 -6.80
CA HIS A 165 -4.73 -7.04 -6.12
C HIS A 165 -4.13 -6.05 -7.12
N LEU A 166 -3.34 -6.53 -8.10
CA LEU A 166 -2.82 -5.68 -9.17
C LEU A 166 -3.95 -5.02 -9.95
N GLN A 167 -5.02 -5.74 -10.32
CA GLN A 167 -6.12 -5.17 -11.10
C GLN A 167 -6.80 -4.03 -10.34
N SER A 168 -7.09 -4.22 -9.04
CA SER A 168 -7.54 -3.13 -8.16
C SER A 168 -6.57 -1.93 -8.21
N PHE A 169 -5.28 -2.20 -8.05
CA PHE A 169 -4.24 -1.17 -8.04
C PHE A 169 -4.17 -0.37 -9.35
N ILE A 170 -4.15 -1.02 -10.52
CA ILE A 170 -4.15 -0.34 -11.82
C ILE A 170 -5.47 0.42 -12.04
N CYS A 171 -6.60 -0.12 -11.61
CA CYS A 171 -7.89 0.58 -11.70
C CYS A 171 -7.94 1.85 -10.85
N LEU A 172 -7.35 1.84 -9.65
CA LEU A 172 -7.20 3.06 -8.84
C LEU A 172 -6.32 4.10 -9.55
N LEU A 173 -5.20 3.68 -10.14
CA LEU A 173 -4.32 4.58 -10.88
C LEU A 173 -4.99 5.17 -12.14
N SER A 174 -5.94 4.43 -12.74
CA SER A 174 -6.70 4.87 -13.92
C SER A 174 -7.60 6.09 -13.68
N GLU A 175 -7.85 6.48 -12.42
CA GLU A 175 -8.48 7.76 -12.10
C GLU A 175 -7.67 8.96 -12.57
N VAL A 176 -6.35 8.78 -12.78
CA VAL A 176 -5.43 9.84 -13.21
C VAL A 176 -4.90 9.59 -14.62
N GLU A 177 -4.43 8.39 -14.91
CA GLU A 177 -3.92 8.02 -16.23
C GLU A 177 -4.20 6.54 -16.49
N ASP A 178 -4.80 6.21 -17.64
CA ASP A 178 -4.95 4.81 -18.04
C ASP A 178 -3.60 4.22 -18.44
N ALA A 179 -3.36 2.98 -18.04
CA ALA A 179 -2.12 2.30 -18.34
C ALA A 179 -2.04 1.90 -19.82
N VAL A 180 -0.83 1.77 -20.36
CA VAL A 180 -0.57 1.16 -21.66
C VAL A 180 0.08 -0.19 -21.42
N GLU A 181 -0.53 -1.27 -21.94
CA GLU A 181 0.10 -2.58 -21.89
C GLU A 181 1.30 -2.62 -22.83
N LEU A 182 2.47 -2.94 -22.29
CA LEU A 182 3.72 -3.06 -23.03
C LEU A 182 4.02 -4.51 -23.44
N PHE A 183 3.61 -5.46 -22.61
CA PHE A 183 3.92 -6.87 -22.81
C PHE A 183 2.90 -7.76 -22.10
N HIS A 184 2.60 -8.89 -22.74
CA HIS A 184 2.04 -10.06 -22.09
C HIS A 184 2.67 -11.32 -22.71
N ASP A 185 2.78 -12.40 -21.94
CA ASP A 185 3.09 -13.71 -22.50
C ASP A 185 1.86 -14.33 -23.19
N LYS A 186 2.07 -15.45 -23.88
CA LYS A 186 1.04 -16.12 -24.70
C LYS A 186 -0.24 -16.41 -23.91
N ASP A 187 -0.09 -16.78 -22.63
CA ASP A 187 -1.19 -17.19 -21.76
C ASP A 187 -1.65 -16.06 -20.82
N TYR A 188 -1.13 -14.83 -20.99
CA TYR A 188 -1.41 -13.66 -20.16
C TYR A 188 -1.08 -13.86 -18.66
N LYS A 189 -0.25 -14.84 -18.33
CA LYS A 189 0.25 -15.12 -16.98
C LYS A 189 1.22 -14.04 -16.52
N ASN A 190 2.10 -13.58 -17.40
CA ASN A 190 3.02 -12.49 -17.11
C ASN A 190 2.65 -11.27 -17.95
N ARG A 191 2.50 -10.10 -17.34
CA ARG A 191 2.08 -8.87 -18.01
C ARG A 191 2.84 -7.66 -17.48
N LYS A 192 3.03 -6.65 -18.32
CA LYS A 192 3.70 -5.39 -18.00
C LYS A 192 2.96 -4.21 -18.61
N TRP A 193 2.76 -3.18 -17.82
CA TRP A 193 2.13 -1.93 -18.19
C TRP A 193 3.05 -0.74 -17.92
N GLN A 194 2.74 0.38 -18.58
CA GLN A 194 3.38 1.67 -18.34
C GLN A 194 2.33 2.77 -18.17
N PHE A 195 2.62 3.69 -17.24
CA PHE A 195 1.95 4.98 -17.12
C PHE A 195 2.87 6.03 -17.76
N PRO A 196 2.64 6.41 -19.04
CA PRO A 196 3.62 7.14 -19.84
C PRO A 196 4.01 8.50 -19.25
N SER A 197 3.05 9.26 -18.70
CA SER A 197 3.34 10.59 -18.14
C SER A 197 4.23 10.54 -16.91
N TYR A 198 4.33 9.37 -16.27
CA TYR A 198 5.10 9.14 -15.06
C TYR A 198 6.33 8.27 -15.30
N ASN A 199 6.46 7.67 -16.49
CA ASN A 199 7.46 6.66 -16.78
C ASN A 199 7.51 5.56 -15.69
N LEU A 200 6.35 5.25 -15.10
CA LEU A 200 6.19 4.17 -14.14
C LEU A 200 5.87 2.90 -14.91
N THR A 201 6.60 1.82 -14.64
CA THR A 201 6.24 0.48 -15.13
C THR A 201 5.72 -0.40 -14.01
N VAL A 202 4.65 -1.16 -14.29
CA VAL A 202 4.05 -2.09 -13.34
C VAL A 202 3.95 -3.45 -14.01
N SER A 203 4.37 -4.51 -13.33
CA SER A 203 4.34 -5.88 -13.86
C SER A 203 3.63 -6.82 -12.90
N VAL A 204 2.95 -7.84 -13.43
CA VAL A 204 2.54 -9.02 -12.68
C VAL A 204 3.26 -10.25 -13.21
N ILE A 205 3.79 -11.03 -12.29
CA ILE A 205 4.52 -12.26 -12.58
C ILE A 205 3.79 -13.41 -11.90
N TRP A 206 3.35 -14.36 -12.70
CA TRP A 206 2.69 -15.57 -12.21
C TRP A 206 3.72 -16.50 -11.62
N SER A 207 3.71 -16.63 -10.30
CA SER A 207 4.56 -17.56 -9.55
C SER A 207 3.81 -17.98 -8.28
N PRO A 208 2.80 -18.86 -8.40
CA PRO A 208 1.86 -19.13 -7.32
C PRO A 208 2.52 -19.73 -6.08
N PHE A 209 3.65 -20.42 -6.24
CA PHE A 209 4.45 -20.97 -5.15
C PHE A 209 5.71 -20.15 -4.85
N LEU A 210 6.04 -19.12 -5.66
CA LEU A 210 7.33 -18.39 -5.67
C LEU A 210 8.56 -19.25 -6.02
N ALA A 211 8.38 -20.56 -6.15
CA ALA A 211 9.38 -21.57 -6.48
C ALA A 211 9.05 -22.27 -7.81
N LYS A 212 10.02 -22.98 -8.38
CA LYS A 212 9.84 -23.77 -9.59
C LYS A 212 8.74 -24.81 -9.34
N ALA A 213 7.68 -24.72 -10.13
CA ALA A 213 6.55 -25.63 -10.05
C ALA A 213 6.04 -25.98 -11.45
N ASP A 214 5.86 -27.26 -11.71
CA ASP A 214 5.14 -27.75 -12.88
C ASP A 214 3.67 -27.97 -12.50
N ILE A 215 2.78 -27.23 -13.17
CA ILE A 215 1.35 -27.13 -12.85
C ILE A 215 0.56 -27.67 -14.04
N PHE A 216 -0.33 -28.62 -13.76
CA PHE A 216 -1.10 -29.36 -14.76
C PHE A 216 -2.60 -29.10 -14.65
N GLU A 217 -2.97 -27.85 -14.32
CA GLU A 217 -4.36 -27.42 -14.22
C GLU A 217 -4.79 -26.59 -15.43
N ASP A 218 -6.02 -26.80 -15.90
CA ASP A 218 -6.66 -25.97 -16.91
C ASP A 218 -7.27 -24.68 -16.31
N ILE A 219 -7.92 -23.87 -17.15
CA ILE A 219 -8.49 -22.57 -16.75
C ILE A 219 -9.68 -22.70 -15.78
N ASP A 220 -10.34 -23.86 -15.78
CA ASP A 220 -11.46 -24.18 -14.90
C ASP A 220 -10.98 -24.80 -13.57
N GLY A 221 -9.66 -24.98 -13.41
CA GLY A 221 -9.02 -25.55 -12.23
C GLY A 221 -9.12 -27.07 -12.17
N VAL A 222 -9.40 -27.72 -13.30
CA VAL A 222 -9.37 -29.18 -13.42
C VAL A 222 -7.92 -29.61 -13.59
N SER A 223 -7.45 -30.46 -12.68
CA SER A 223 -6.08 -30.96 -12.69
C SER A 223 -5.95 -32.27 -13.46
N SER A 224 -4.98 -32.36 -14.38
CA SER A 224 -4.63 -33.62 -15.05
C SER A 224 -3.57 -34.43 -14.32
N SER A 225 -2.83 -33.83 -13.38
CA SER A 225 -1.83 -34.51 -12.53
C SER A 225 -1.42 -33.65 -11.33
N GLU A 226 -0.82 -34.25 -10.31
CA GLU A 226 -0.36 -33.53 -9.12
C GLU A 226 0.73 -32.51 -9.47
N ILE A 227 0.76 -31.41 -8.72
CA ILE A 227 1.77 -30.36 -8.89
C ILE A 227 3.13 -30.92 -8.52
N GLU A 228 4.15 -30.69 -9.36
CA GLU A 228 5.54 -31.01 -9.04
C GLU A 228 6.22 -29.73 -8.56
N LEU A 229 6.52 -29.65 -7.26
CA LEU A 229 7.04 -28.45 -6.61
C LEU A 229 8.48 -28.67 -6.14
N HIS A 230 9.42 -27.96 -6.75
CA HIS A 230 10.82 -27.91 -6.31
C HIS A 230 10.98 -26.88 -5.19
N ILE A 231 11.05 -27.35 -3.95
CA ILE A 231 11.04 -26.46 -2.77
C ILE A 231 12.40 -25.81 -2.49
N ASP A 232 13.45 -26.25 -3.17
CA ASP A 232 14.83 -25.77 -3.11
C ASP A 232 15.17 -24.75 -4.21
N ILE A 233 14.34 -24.63 -5.26
CA ILE A 233 14.62 -23.80 -6.44
C ILE A 233 13.58 -22.69 -6.55
N LEU A 234 14.00 -21.44 -6.38
CA LEU A 234 13.14 -20.28 -6.65
C LEU A 234 12.80 -20.15 -8.14
N ASP A 235 11.61 -19.63 -8.44
CA ASP A 235 11.15 -19.50 -9.82
C ASP A 235 12.02 -18.50 -10.61
N LYS A 236 12.56 -18.97 -11.74
CA LYS A 236 13.41 -18.20 -12.64
C LYS A 236 12.69 -16.99 -13.23
N THR A 237 11.38 -17.11 -13.46
CA THR A 237 10.55 -16.08 -14.10
C THR A 237 10.69 -14.73 -13.40
N TRP A 238 10.68 -14.72 -12.06
CA TRP A 238 10.84 -13.49 -11.29
C TRP A 238 12.29 -13.25 -10.84
N THR A 239 13.05 -14.30 -10.50
CA THR A 239 14.42 -14.10 -9.98
C THR A 239 15.36 -13.48 -11.03
N GLU A 240 15.19 -13.83 -12.31
CA GLU A 240 16.01 -13.27 -13.40
C GLU A 240 15.71 -11.78 -13.64
N GLN A 241 14.48 -11.33 -13.36
CA GLN A 241 14.04 -9.95 -13.57
C GLN A 241 14.15 -9.06 -12.32
N PHE A 242 14.38 -9.66 -11.14
CA PHE A 242 14.37 -8.97 -9.85
C PHE A 242 15.25 -7.71 -9.80
N HIS A 243 16.42 -7.77 -10.44
CA HIS A 243 17.38 -6.65 -10.48
C HIS A 243 16.83 -5.39 -11.17
N THR A 244 15.77 -5.53 -11.98
CA THR A 244 15.17 -4.42 -12.72
C THR A 244 14.11 -3.66 -11.93
N TRP A 245 13.66 -4.16 -10.78
CA TRP A 245 12.50 -3.61 -10.05
C TRP A 245 12.89 -2.76 -8.86
N ASP A 246 12.26 -1.61 -8.68
CA ASP A 246 12.48 -0.73 -7.51
C ASP A 246 11.57 -1.13 -6.33
N TYR A 247 10.40 -1.68 -6.64
CA TYR A 247 9.45 -2.19 -5.66
C TYR A 247 8.95 -3.58 -6.07
N VAL A 248 8.88 -4.49 -5.09
CA VAL A 248 8.38 -5.85 -5.32
C VAL A 248 7.40 -6.22 -4.22
N LEU A 249 6.19 -6.58 -4.61
CA LEU A 249 5.18 -7.18 -3.74
C LEU A 249 5.15 -8.69 -3.99
N PHE A 250 5.56 -9.46 -3.00
CA PHE A 250 5.42 -10.92 -2.99
C PHE A 250 4.17 -11.33 -2.23
N SER A 251 3.48 -12.35 -2.72
CA SER A 251 2.42 -13.02 -1.96
C SER A 251 2.16 -14.42 -2.50
N SER A 252 1.85 -15.34 -1.59
CA SER A 252 1.49 -16.71 -1.93
C SER A 252 0.74 -17.35 -0.75
N GLY A 253 -0.01 -18.41 -1.02
CA GLY A 253 -0.64 -19.23 0.03
C GLY A 253 -1.72 -20.16 -0.50
N LYS A 254 -2.67 -19.66 -1.30
CA LYS A 254 -3.84 -20.43 -1.75
C LYS A 254 -3.50 -21.65 -2.61
N TRP A 255 -2.33 -21.67 -3.24
CA TRP A 255 -1.88 -22.82 -4.03
C TRP A 255 -1.22 -23.92 -3.20
N PHE A 256 -0.69 -23.58 -2.01
CA PHE A 256 0.01 -24.55 -1.16
C PHE A 256 -0.91 -25.64 -0.59
N ILE A 257 -2.21 -25.36 -0.46
CA ILE A 257 -3.21 -26.35 0.02
C ILE A 257 -3.57 -27.40 -1.04
N LYS A 258 -3.13 -27.24 -2.29
CA LYS A 258 -3.36 -28.23 -3.35
C LYS A 258 -2.41 -29.41 -3.18
N THR A 259 -2.84 -30.58 -3.64
CA THR A 259 -2.00 -31.78 -3.68
C THR A 259 -0.76 -31.51 -4.53
N ALA A 260 0.42 -31.78 -3.96
CA ALA A 260 1.70 -31.52 -4.60
C ALA A 260 2.77 -32.52 -4.16
N ILE A 261 3.60 -32.95 -5.10
CA ILE A 261 4.80 -33.75 -4.87
C ILE A 261 5.98 -32.78 -4.70
N TYR A 262 6.76 -32.98 -3.64
CA TYR A 262 7.87 -32.12 -3.28
C TYR A 262 9.19 -32.70 -3.74
N PHE A 263 9.92 -31.90 -4.52
CA PHE A 263 11.25 -32.22 -5.00
C PHE A 263 12.30 -31.38 -4.28
N GLU A 264 13.43 -32.00 -3.98
CA GLU A 264 14.66 -31.34 -3.54
C GLU A 264 15.85 -32.03 -4.21
N GLU A 265 16.77 -31.25 -4.77
CA GLU A 265 17.91 -31.76 -5.56
C GLU A 265 17.47 -32.70 -6.70
N ASN A 266 16.30 -32.42 -7.30
CA ASN A 266 15.62 -33.25 -8.30
C ASN A 266 15.23 -34.66 -7.84
N THR A 267 15.16 -34.90 -6.53
CA THR A 267 14.66 -36.15 -5.94
C THR A 267 13.34 -35.92 -5.20
N ILE A 268 12.45 -36.91 -5.19
CA ILE A 268 11.19 -36.81 -4.45
C ILE A 268 11.50 -36.89 -2.95
N LEU A 269 11.22 -35.80 -2.25
CA LEU A 269 11.42 -35.69 -0.81
C LEU A 269 10.18 -36.14 -0.03
N GLY A 270 9.00 -35.89 -0.58
CA GLY A 270 7.71 -36.15 0.05
C GLY A 270 6.61 -35.44 -0.70
N CYS A 271 5.48 -35.18 -0.05
CA CYS A 271 4.35 -34.56 -0.72
C CYS A 271 3.33 -33.95 0.27
N HIS A 272 2.21 -33.43 -0.24
CA HIS A 272 1.02 -33.06 0.53
C HIS A 272 -0.24 -33.60 -0.15
N GLY A 273 -1.11 -34.29 0.60
CA GLY A 273 -2.43 -34.70 0.11
C GLY A 273 -2.38 -35.80 -0.95
N CYS A 274 -1.38 -36.69 -0.91
CA CYS A 274 -1.16 -37.75 -1.90
C CYS A 274 -1.70 -39.09 -1.41
N GLU A 275 -3.00 -39.14 -1.16
CA GLU A 275 -3.66 -40.37 -0.77
C GLU A 275 -3.42 -41.48 -1.81
N GLY A 276 -2.99 -42.66 -1.35
CA GLY A 276 -2.71 -43.80 -2.23
C GLY A 276 -1.33 -43.80 -2.90
N LYS A 277 -0.46 -42.81 -2.66
CA LYS A 277 0.94 -42.84 -3.11
C LYS A 277 1.90 -43.27 -1.99
N ASN A 278 3.00 -43.93 -2.35
CA ASN A 278 4.06 -44.32 -1.41
C ASN A 278 5.06 -43.17 -1.15
N PHE A 279 4.54 -41.98 -0.80
CA PHE A 279 5.33 -40.81 -0.45
C PHE A 279 5.01 -40.37 0.98
N THR A 280 6.01 -39.85 1.69
CA THR A 280 5.80 -39.24 3.01
C THR A 280 5.01 -37.95 2.84
N ASP A 281 3.83 -37.84 3.47
CA ASP A 281 3.11 -36.57 3.57
C ASP A 281 3.82 -35.66 4.57
N LEU A 282 4.43 -34.59 4.07
CA LEU A 282 5.15 -33.58 4.84
C LEU A 282 4.25 -32.39 5.22
N GLY A 283 3.06 -32.33 4.63
CA GLY A 283 2.10 -31.23 4.75
C GLY A 283 2.52 -29.96 4.03
N PHE A 284 1.53 -29.15 3.61
CA PHE A 284 1.79 -27.90 2.89
C PHE A 284 2.62 -26.87 3.69
N ASN A 285 2.50 -26.88 5.02
CA ASN A 285 3.22 -25.98 5.91
C ASN A 285 4.75 -26.16 5.79
N PHE A 286 5.21 -27.39 5.53
CA PHE A 286 6.62 -27.69 5.35
C PHE A 286 7.18 -26.98 4.10
N ALA A 287 6.53 -27.18 2.95
CA ALA A 287 6.93 -26.54 1.70
C ALA A 287 6.82 -25.01 1.77
N TYR A 288 5.72 -24.48 2.33
CA TYR A 288 5.48 -23.04 2.46
C TYR A 288 6.59 -22.36 3.28
N ARG A 289 6.92 -22.90 4.47
CA ARG A 289 7.98 -22.34 5.32
C ARG A 289 9.33 -22.36 4.64
N LYS A 290 9.66 -23.44 3.94
CA LYS A 290 10.95 -23.60 3.26
C LYS A 290 11.10 -22.62 2.11
N ILE A 291 10.07 -22.47 1.26
CA ILE A 291 10.13 -21.55 0.13
C ILE A 291 10.14 -20.08 0.59
N VAL A 292 9.33 -19.72 1.60
CA VAL A 292 9.38 -18.36 2.17
C VAL A 292 10.75 -18.05 2.78
N LYS A 293 11.39 -19.03 3.42
CA LYS A 293 12.78 -18.89 3.90
C LYS A 293 13.74 -18.65 2.73
N ASN A 294 13.67 -19.47 1.68
CA ASN A 294 14.54 -19.34 0.50
C ASN A 294 14.36 -17.97 -0.19
N LEU A 295 13.12 -17.48 -0.28
CA LEU A 295 12.81 -16.13 -0.76
C LEU A 295 13.54 -15.06 0.07
N TYR A 296 13.47 -15.16 1.41
CA TYR A 296 14.17 -14.21 2.28
C TYR A 296 15.67 -14.29 2.14
N ASP A 297 16.24 -15.50 2.07
CA ASP A 297 17.67 -15.69 1.85
C ASP A 297 18.11 -15.08 0.50
N PHE A 298 17.30 -15.22 -0.56
CA PHE A 298 17.56 -14.56 -1.85
C PHE A 298 17.54 -13.02 -1.74
N ILE A 299 16.51 -12.45 -1.11
CA ILE A 299 16.38 -10.99 -0.94
C ILE A 299 17.55 -10.44 -0.13
N MET A 300 17.91 -11.11 0.97
CA MET A 300 18.97 -10.67 1.88
C MET A 300 20.37 -10.72 1.27
N ASN A 301 20.59 -11.60 0.29
CA ASN A 301 21.86 -11.74 -0.41
C ASN A 301 21.90 -10.97 -1.75
N SER A 302 20.81 -10.30 -2.14
CA SER A 302 20.77 -9.53 -3.38
C SER A 302 21.48 -8.17 -3.23
N ASN A 303 22.23 -7.77 -4.26
CA ASN A 303 22.87 -6.46 -4.31
C ASN A 303 21.90 -5.32 -4.75
N LYS A 304 20.71 -5.67 -5.23
CA LYS A 304 19.71 -4.68 -5.67
C LYS A 304 18.96 -4.13 -4.44
N GLN A 305 18.99 -2.81 -4.28
CA GLN A 305 18.19 -2.10 -3.27
C GLN A 305 16.77 -1.87 -3.80
N SER A 306 15.91 -2.87 -3.64
CA SER A 306 14.47 -2.76 -3.88
C SER A 306 13.71 -2.62 -2.57
N THR A 307 12.58 -1.92 -2.58
CA THR A 307 11.61 -1.98 -1.47
C THR A 307 10.79 -3.26 -1.61
N ILE A 308 10.93 -4.17 -0.65
CA ILE A 308 10.20 -5.43 -0.64
C ILE A 308 9.00 -5.36 0.31
N ILE A 309 7.85 -5.77 -0.22
CA ILE A 309 6.59 -5.88 0.49
C ILE A 309 6.15 -7.34 0.40
N PHE A 310 5.78 -7.94 1.52
CA PHE A 310 5.16 -9.26 1.51
C PHE A 310 3.73 -9.11 2.00
N ARG A 311 2.77 -9.53 1.19
CA ARG A 311 1.35 -9.43 1.53
C ARG A 311 0.86 -10.78 2.04
N THR A 312 0.15 -10.78 3.16
CA THR A 312 -0.34 -12.01 3.80
C THR A 312 -1.38 -12.72 2.94
N SER A 313 -1.56 -14.02 3.17
CA SER A 313 -2.65 -14.76 2.52
C SER A 313 -4.01 -14.16 2.86
N THR A 314 -5.03 -14.52 2.09
CA THR A 314 -6.39 -14.00 2.24
C THR A 314 -7.35 -15.13 2.63
N PRO A 315 -8.45 -14.83 3.31
CA PRO A 315 -9.46 -15.83 3.62
C PRO A 315 -10.27 -16.19 2.37
N ASP A 316 -10.80 -17.40 2.36
CA ASP A 316 -11.99 -17.74 1.57
C ASP A 316 -13.18 -17.84 2.53
N HIS A 317 -14.40 -17.74 1.98
CA HIS A 317 -15.62 -17.75 2.78
C HIS A 317 -16.63 -18.79 2.27
N PHE A 318 -16.16 -19.99 1.95
CA PHE A 318 -17.06 -21.08 1.59
C PHE A 318 -17.90 -21.52 2.78
N GLU A 319 -19.21 -21.62 2.56
CA GLU A 319 -20.22 -22.17 3.44
C GLU A 319 -20.89 -23.37 2.77
N ASN A 320 -21.34 -24.35 3.56
CA ASN A 320 -22.08 -25.53 3.08
C ASN A 320 -21.31 -26.40 2.07
N GLY A 321 -19.98 -26.35 2.08
CA GLY A 321 -19.11 -27.12 1.18
C GLY A 321 -17.79 -26.40 0.93
N SER A 322 -16.95 -26.97 0.08
CA SER A 322 -15.75 -26.33 -0.47
C SER A 322 -15.98 -25.96 -1.93
N TRP A 323 -14.98 -25.34 -2.57
CA TRP A 323 -14.98 -25.07 -4.01
C TRP A 323 -15.38 -26.29 -4.87
N SER A 324 -14.90 -27.49 -4.52
CA SER A 324 -15.12 -28.72 -5.30
C SER A 324 -16.40 -29.47 -4.94
N THR A 325 -17.01 -29.17 -3.79
CA THR A 325 -18.23 -29.86 -3.31
C THR A 325 -19.49 -28.98 -3.37
N GLY A 326 -19.40 -27.80 -4.01
CA GLY A 326 -20.53 -26.91 -4.22
C GLY A 326 -20.80 -25.93 -3.09
N GLY A 327 -19.76 -25.55 -2.33
CA GLY A 327 -19.84 -24.51 -1.31
C GLY A 327 -20.27 -23.15 -1.88
N THR A 328 -20.81 -22.29 -1.02
CA THR A 328 -21.46 -21.01 -1.35
C THR A 328 -20.93 -19.88 -0.47
N CYS A 329 -21.21 -18.62 -0.82
CA CYS A 329 -20.84 -17.43 -0.03
C CYS A 329 -21.89 -16.33 -0.25
N ASP A 330 -23.11 -16.57 0.23
CA ASP A 330 -24.27 -15.72 -0.05
C ASP A 330 -24.40 -14.49 0.88
N ARG A 331 -23.49 -14.33 1.85
CA ARG A 331 -23.50 -13.16 2.76
C ARG A 331 -23.31 -11.87 1.95
N ARG A 332 -24.06 -10.82 2.31
CA ARG A 332 -24.09 -9.53 1.58
C ARG A 332 -23.69 -8.32 2.40
N VAL A 333 -23.26 -8.55 3.64
CA VAL A 333 -22.74 -7.52 4.55
C VAL A 333 -21.51 -8.06 5.28
N PRO A 334 -20.62 -7.18 5.76
CA PRO A 334 -19.50 -7.56 6.61
C PRO A 334 -19.95 -8.35 7.85
N ALA A 335 -19.07 -9.20 8.37
CA ALA A 335 -19.25 -9.83 9.66
C ALA A 335 -19.13 -8.77 10.79
N LYS A 336 -19.82 -8.98 11.91
CA LYS A 336 -19.87 -8.02 13.04
C LYS A 336 -18.66 -8.09 13.99
N GLU A 337 -17.67 -8.93 13.70
CA GLU A 337 -16.53 -9.17 14.59
C GLU A 337 -15.41 -8.15 14.38
N GLU A 338 -14.72 -7.78 15.45
CA GLU A 338 -13.50 -6.97 15.37
C GLU A 338 -12.34 -7.81 14.86
N ALA A 339 -11.61 -7.29 13.88
CA ALA A 339 -10.43 -7.95 13.34
C ALA A 339 -9.17 -7.44 14.05
N GLN A 340 -8.36 -8.35 14.57
CA GLN A 340 -7.06 -8.05 15.21
C GLN A 340 -5.93 -8.81 14.50
N ALA A 341 -4.85 -8.09 14.23
CA ALA A 341 -3.62 -8.63 13.67
C ALA A 341 -2.53 -8.78 14.75
N SER A 342 -1.51 -9.60 14.47
CA SER A 342 -0.25 -9.59 15.22
C SER A 342 0.90 -9.38 14.26
N GLU A 343 1.52 -8.21 14.30
CA GLU A 343 2.63 -7.87 13.42
C GLU A 343 3.99 -8.15 14.10
N LYS A 344 4.83 -9.02 13.51
CA LYS A 344 6.26 -9.12 13.85
C LYS A 344 7.11 -9.45 12.61
N GLY A 345 7.82 -8.44 12.09
CA GLY A 345 8.91 -8.62 11.13
C GLY A 345 9.66 -7.31 10.89
N LYS A 346 10.96 -7.24 11.18
CA LYS A 346 11.73 -5.97 11.26
C LYS A 346 12.63 -5.66 10.04
N LYS A 347 12.41 -6.27 8.88
CA LYS A 347 13.20 -5.97 7.67
C LYS A 347 12.43 -5.96 6.35
N LEU A 348 11.18 -6.41 6.39
CA LEU A 348 10.27 -6.58 5.27
C LEU A 348 8.99 -5.85 5.63
N LYS A 349 8.44 -5.06 4.71
CA LYS A 349 7.15 -4.42 4.96
C LYS A 349 6.06 -5.49 4.82
N LEU A 350 5.45 -5.86 5.93
CA LEU A 350 4.33 -6.78 5.91
C LEU A 350 3.07 -5.99 5.56
N LEU A 351 2.41 -6.38 4.47
CA LEU A 351 1.07 -5.90 4.15
C LEU A 351 0.10 -6.96 4.67
N ASP A 352 -0.28 -6.85 5.94
CA ASP A 352 -1.23 -7.80 6.53
C ASP A 352 -2.68 -7.43 6.17
N VAL A 353 -3.26 -8.20 5.26
CA VAL A 353 -4.64 -7.99 4.77
C VAL A 353 -5.60 -9.03 5.33
N MET A 354 -5.10 -10.05 6.04
CA MET A 354 -5.91 -11.17 6.51
C MET A 354 -7.04 -10.72 7.45
N PRO A 355 -6.78 -9.92 8.51
CA PRO A 355 -7.80 -9.61 9.51
C PRO A 355 -8.96 -8.80 8.92
N LEU A 356 -8.66 -7.72 8.19
CA LEU A 356 -9.70 -6.90 7.58
C LEU A 356 -10.46 -7.63 6.46
N SER A 357 -9.85 -8.61 5.81
CA SER A 357 -10.51 -9.40 4.75
C SER A 357 -11.40 -10.50 5.33
N LEU A 358 -11.07 -11.05 6.51
CA LEU A 358 -11.82 -12.12 7.17
C LEU A 358 -13.25 -11.72 7.53
N VAL A 359 -13.47 -10.43 7.76
CA VAL A 359 -14.81 -9.91 8.08
C VAL A 359 -15.56 -9.42 6.84
N ARG A 360 -15.08 -9.75 5.63
CA ARG A 360 -15.65 -9.30 4.34
C ARG A 360 -16.18 -10.42 3.43
N PRO A 361 -16.99 -11.37 3.94
CA PRO A 361 -17.54 -12.42 3.10
C PRO A 361 -18.43 -11.88 1.96
N ASP A 362 -18.93 -10.66 2.10
CA ASP A 362 -19.75 -9.95 1.11
C ASP A 362 -19.00 -9.52 -0.16
N GLY A 363 -17.67 -9.51 -0.12
CA GLY A 363 -16.84 -9.01 -1.22
C GLY A 363 -16.52 -10.00 -2.33
N HIS A 364 -16.90 -11.27 -2.18
CA HIS A 364 -16.59 -12.32 -3.16
C HIS A 364 -17.52 -12.28 -4.38
N PRO A 365 -17.08 -12.71 -5.58
CA PRO A 365 -17.95 -12.84 -6.74
C PRO A 365 -19.14 -13.77 -6.51
N GLY A 366 -18.97 -14.82 -5.71
CA GLY A 366 -19.97 -15.86 -5.51
C GLY A 366 -20.38 -16.45 -6.85
N PRO A 367 -21.68 -16.49 -7.21
CA PRO A 367 -22.11 -17.04 -8.49
C PRO A 367 -21.76 -16.13 -9.67
N TYR A 368 -21.44 -14.85 -9.43
CA TYR A 368 -21.20 -13.83 -10.46
C TYR A 368 -19.75 -13.81 -10.97
N ARG A 369 -19.10 -14.98 -11.01
CA ARG A 369 -17.82 -15.21 -11.71
C ARG A 369 -18.00 -15.20 -13.23
N HIS A 370 -19.16 -15.60 -13.73
CA HIS A 370 -19.46 -15.63 -15.17
C HIS A 370 -20.53 -14.61 -15.54
N PHE A 371 -20.56 -14.21 -16.81
CA PHE A 371 -21.51 -13.22 -17.32
C PHE A 371 -22.96 -13.70 -17.17
N TYR A 372 -23.74 -13.01 -16.35
CA TYR A 372 -25.17 -13.25 -16.11
C TYR A 372 -25.50 -14.75 -15.91
N PRO A 373 -24.98 -15.37 -14.82
CA PRO A 373 -25.00 -16.82 -14.62
C PRO A 373 -26.42 -17.41 -14.57
N PHE A 374 -27.41 -16.58 -14.25
CA PHE A 374 -28.83 -16.95 -14.11
C PHE A 374 -29.74 -16.44 -15.25
N ALA A 375 -29.18 -15.92 -16.35
CA ALA A 375 -29.98 -15.36 -17.45
C ALA A 375 -30.83 -16.41 -18.18
N LYS A 376 -30.30 -17.62 -18.36
CA LYS A 376 -31.00 -18.72 -19.06
C LYS A 376 -31.94 -19.49 -18.14
N ASP A 377 -31.49 -19.75 -16.91
CA ASP A 377 -32.28 -20.44 -15.88
C ASP A 377 -31.97 -19.83 -14.50
N LYS A 378 -33.01 -19.32 -13.83
CA LYS A 378 -32.90 -18.75 -12.48
C LYS A 378 -32.58 -19.79 -11.41
N LYS A 379 -32.70 -21.08 -11.71
CA LYS A 379 -32.40 -22.22 -10.82
C LYS A 379 -31.14 -22.97 -11.22
N ALA A 380 -30.35 -22.44 -12.16
CA ALA A 380 -29.11 -23.07 -12.59
C ALA A 380 -28.19 -23.30 -11.39
N LYS A 381 -27.65 -24.52 -11.28
CA LYS A 381 -26.54 -24.79 -10.36
C LYS A 381 -25.27 -24.21 -10.98
N VAL A 382 -24.70 -23.22 -10.32
CA VAL A 382 -23.50 -22.53 -10.77
C VAL A 382 -22.41 -22.67 -9.73
N GLN A 383 -21.17 -22.73 -10.18
CA GLN A 383 -20.02 -22.76 -9.28
C GLN A 383 -19.81 -21.38 -8.66
N TYR A 384 -19.61 -21.34 -7.35
CA TYR A 384 -19.38 -20.10 -6.61
C TYR A 384 -17.89 -19.84 -6.46
N ASP A 385 -17.47 -18.61 -6.72
CA ASP A 385 -16.15 -18.12 -6.37
C ASP A 385 -16.18 -17.38 -5.04
N CYS A 386 -15.75 -18.08 -3.98
CA CYS A 386 -15.63 -17.54 -2.62
C CYS A 386 -14.17 -17.33 -2.22
N LEU A 387 -13.27 -17.23 -3.21
CA LEU A 387 -11.82 -17.11 -3.02
C LEU A 387 -11.29 -15.79 -3.61
N HIS A 388 -11.71 -15.42 -4.82
CA HIS A 388 -11.35 -14.13 -5.43
C HIS A 388 -12.27 -13.01 -4.95
N TRP A 389 -11.95 -11.76 -5.28
CA TRP A 389 -12.66 -10.58 -4.82
C TRP A 389 -13.23 -9.79 -6.00
N CYS A 390 -14.46 -9.27 -5.83
CA CYS A 390 -15.06 -8.35 -6.79
C CYS A 390 -14.23 -7.07 -6.94
N LEU A 391 -14.24 -6.51 -8.14
CA LEU A 391 -13.66 -5.19 -8.45
C LEU A 391 -14.73 -4.26 -9.06
N PRO A 392 -14.92 -3.03 -8.53
CA PRO A 392 -14.41 -2.52 -7.24
C PRO A 392 -14.91 -3.36 -6.05
N GLY A 393 -14.22 -3.32 -4.91
CA GLY A 393 -14.54 -4.17 -3.75
C GLY A 393 -13.55 -4.05 -2.58
N PRO A 394 -13.60 -4.96 -1.58
CA PRO A 394 -12.78 -4.85 -0.36
C PRO A 394 -11.27 -4.81 -0.59
N ILE A 395 -10.83 -5.40 -1.71
CA ILE A 395 -9.44 -5.44 -2.14
C ILE A 395 -8.87 -4.04 -2.45
N ASP A 396 -9.73 -3.05 -2.72
CA ASP A 396 -9.32 -1.66 -2.88
C ASP A 396 -8.70 -1.10 -1.59
N GLN A 397 -9.16 -1.53 -0.42
CA GLN A 397 -8.60 -1.10 0.88
C GLN A 397 -7.21 -1.69 1.15
N TRP A 398 -6.79 -2.74 0.45
CA TRP A 398 -5.41 -3.21 0.54
C TRP A 398 -4.45 -2.18 -0.04
N ASN A 399 -4.91 -1.40 -1.03
CA ASN A 399 -4.13 -0.30 -1.60
C ASN A 399 -4.04 0.90 -0.66
N ASP A 400 -5.07 1.18 0.15
CA ASP A 400 -4.99 2.19 1.23
C ASP A 400 -3.87 1.85 2.24
N LEU A 401 -3.77 0.58 2.62
CA LEU A 401 -2.70 0.08 3.49
C LEU A 401 -1.34 0.05 2.78
N LEU A 402 -1.29 -0.43 1.54
CA LEU A 402 -0.08 -0.42 0.71
C LEU A 402 0.48 0.99 0.60
N MET A 403 -0.41 1.98 0.42
CA MET A 403 -0.07 3.38 0.35
C MET A 403 0.73 3.83 1.57
N LYS A 404 0.40 3.36 2.79
CA LYS A 404 1.18 3.65 4.02
C LYS A 404 2.54 2.97 4.06
N LEU A 405 2.66 1.79 3.47
CA LEU A 405 3.92 1.06 3.38
C LEU A 405 4.86 1.68 2.34
N VAL A 406 4.33 2.41 1.37
CA VAL A 406 5.14 3.19 0.44
C VAL A 406 5.73 4.41 1.15
N ASP A 407 7.06 4.49 1.20
CA ASP A 407 7.79 5.48 1.98
C ASP A 407 7.59 6.91 1.41
N TYR A 408 6.74 7.73 2.06
CA TYR A 408 6.51 9.14 1.73
C TYR A 408 7.62 10.08 2.19
N LYS A 409 8.79 9.56 2.55
CA LYS A 409 9.89 10.43 2.95
C LYS A 409 10.31 11.43 1.87
N ILE A 410 9.89 11.27 0.63
CA ILE A 410 10.08 12.29 -0.41
C ILE A 410 8.73 12.57 -1.06
N GLN A 411 8.32 13.83 -1.07
CA GLN A 411 7.18 14.33 -1.84
C GLN A 411 7.69 15.33 -2.85
N LYS A 412 7.31 15.17 -4.13
CA LYS A 412 7.69 16.05 -5.24
C LYS A 412 6.44 16.58 -5.92
N TRP A 413 6.44 17.88 -6.21
CA TRP A 413 5.44 18.57 -7.00
C TRP A 413 6.13 19.23 -8.19
N HIS A 414 5.67 18.93 -9.40
CA HIS A 414 6.14 19.57 -10.62
C HIS A 414 5.08 20.55 -11.14
N PHE A 415 5.51 21.76 -11.48
CA PHE A 415 4.69 22.83 -12.05
C PHE A 415 5.12 23.03 -13.51
N PRO A 416 4.46 22.35 -14.48
CA PRO A 416 4.95 22.25 -15.86
C PRO A 416 5.08 23.60 -16.55
N SER A 417 4.16 24.53 -16.29
CA SER A 417 4.15 25.86 -16.93
C SER A 417 5.38 26.71 -16.60
N TYR A 418 6.07 26.41 -15.50
CA TYR A 418 7.27 27.11 -15.05
C TYR A 418 8.51 26.22 -15.03
N ASN A 419 8.37 24.94 -15.42
CA ASN A 419 9.38 23.92 -15.25
C ASN A 419 9.99 23.92 -13.83
N LEU A 420 9.14 24.14 -12.82
CA LEU A 420 9.55 24.24 -11.42
C LEU A 420 9.24 22.93 -10.72
N THR A 421 10.22 22.39 -10.01
CA THR A 421 10.02 21.22 -9.13
C THR A 421 10.25 21.63 -7.70
N VAL A 422 9.25 21.39 -6.85
CA VAL A 422 9.31 21.59 -5.39
C VAL A 422 9.32 20.23 -4.73
N SER A 423 10.19 20.01 -3.75
CA SER A 423 10.26 18.75 -3.02
C SER A 423 10.36 18.97 -1.52
N VAL A 424 9.70 18.09 -0.76
CA VAL A 424 9.90 17.94 0.69
C VAL A 424 10.54 16.59 0.94
N ILE A 425 11.66 16.58 1.67
CA ILE A 425 12.38 15.36 2.08
C ILE A 425 12.29 15.24 3.60
N TRP A 426 11.59 14.22 4.07
CA TRP A 426 11.45 13.90 5.49
C TRP A 426 12.72 13.25 6.02
N SER A 427 13.52 14.07 6.69
CA SER A 427 14.72 13.66 7.41
C SER A 427 14.78 14.43 8.74
N PRO A 428 13.94 14.08 9.73
CA PRO A 428 13.67 14.93 10.89
C PRO A 428 14.93 15.27 11.71
N PHE A 429 15.91 14.37 11.71
CA PHE A 429 17.19 14.57 12.38
C PHE A 429 18.33 14.98 11.44
N LEU A 430 18.12 15.05 10.12
CA LEU A 430 19.16 15.27 9.08
C LEU A 430 20.29 14.22 9.02
N VAL A 431 20.42 13.36 10.02
CA VAL A 431 21.36 12.24 10.11
C VAL A 431 20.63 10.90 10.15
N LYS A 432 21.40 9.82 9.95
CA LYS A 432 20.93 8.44 10.04
C LYS A 432 20.30 8.22 11.42
N ALA A 433 19.01 7.91 11.41
CA ALA A 433 18.23 7.56 12.59
C ALA A 433 17.57 6.19 12.39
N GLU A 434 17.66 5.34 13.41
CA GLU A 434 17.02 4.03 13.48
C GLU A 434 16.11 3.96 14.71
N THR A 435 15.10 3.10 14.72
CA THR A 435 14.27 2.86 15.90
C THR A 435 14.40 1.40 16.31
N PHE A 436 14.89 1.15 17.52
CA PHE A 436 15.05 -0.21 18.06
C PHE A 436 13.92 -0.51 19.04
N GLU A 437 13.06 -1.48 18.75
CA GLU A 437 12.13 -2.00 19.76
C GLU A 437 12.81 -3.09 20.58
N ASP A 438 13.09 -2.82 21.85
CA ASP A 438 13.49 -3.84 22.80
C ASP A 438 12.28 -4.70 23.23
N LYS A 439 12.51 -5.95 23.63
CA LYS A 439 11.46 -6.93 23.97
C LYS A 439 10.60 -6.49 25.17
N ASN A 440 11.05 -5.51 25.96
CA ASN A 440 10.40 -5.03 27.17
C ASN A 440 10.24 -3.48 27.18
N GLN A 441 9.44 -2.94 26.26
CA GLN A 441 8.94 -1.55 26.29
C GLN A 441 9.94 -0.43 25.92
N SER A 442 9.95 -0.11 24.62
CA SER A 442 10.02 1.23 23.98
C SER A 442 10.87 1.16 22.70
N SER A 443 10.37 1.78 21.62
CA SER A 443 11.16 1.96 20.40
C SER A 443 12.08 3.16 20.58
N GLU A 444 13.32 2.92 20.98
CA GLU A 444 14.27 4.01 21.20
C GLU A 444 14.93 4.44 19.91
N ILE A 445 15.06 5.76 19.77
CA ILE A 445 15.70 6.37 18.61
C ILE A 445 17.21 6.20 18.78
N GLN A 446 17.85 5.55 17.83
CA GLN A 446 19.30 5.48 17.70
C GLN A 446 19.73 6.50 16.65
N LEU A 447 20.50 7.50 17.07
CA LEU A 447 20.88 8.62 16.23
C LEU A 447 22.39 8.61 16.00
N HIS A 448 22.81 8.38 14.76
CA HIS A 448 24.22 8.44 14.38
C HIS A 448 24.58 9.89 14.04
N VAL A 449 25.06 10.66 15.02
CA VAL A 449 25.23 12.12 14.91
C VAL A 449 26.30 12.53 13.87
N ASP A 450 27.16 11.60 13.48
CA ASP A 450 28.25 11.73 12.52
C ASP A 450 27.89 11.28 11.09
N VAL A 451 26.75 10.63 10.89
CA VAL A 451 26.36 10.05 9.60
C VAL A 451 25.16 10.79 9.04
N LEU A 452 25.38 11.73 8.11
CA LEU A 452 24.29 12.44 7.41
C LEU A 452 23.36 11.46 6.68
N ASP A 453 22.06 11.76 6.68
CA ASP A 453 21.07 10.87 6.07
C ASP A 453 21.25 10.82 4.55
N LYS A 454 21.38 9.60 4.02
CA LYS A 454 21.53 9.35 2.59
C LYS A 454 20.36 9.87 1.77
N ILE A 455 19.17 9.92 2.38
CA ILE A 455 17.94 10.28 1.67
C ILE A 455 18.00 11.66 1.03
N TRP A 456 18.62 12.64 1.67
CA TRP A 456 18.77 13.98 1.11
C TRP A 456 20.16 14.21 0.54
N THR A 457 21.23 13.64 1.14
CA THR A 457 22.60 13.86 0.66
C THR A 457 22.82 13.32 -0.75
N GLN A 458 22.22 12.19 -1.13
CA GLN A 458 22.36 11.61 -2.46
C GLN A 458 21.75 12.43 -3.59
N GLN A 459 20.79 13.31 -3.26
CA GLN A 459 20.11 14.17 -4.24
C GLN A 459 20.44 15.65 -4.05
N PHE A 460 21.30 16.00 -3.09
CA PHE A 460 21.64 17.39 -2.78
C PHE A 460 22.11 18.17 -4.02
N ASP A 461 22.96 17.56 -4.84
CA ASP A 461 23.52 18.20 -6.03
C ASP A 461 22.48 18.44 -7.15
N THR A 462 21.29 17.85 -7.05
CA THR A 462 20.20 18.01 -8.04
C THR A 462 19.33 19.25 -7.79
N TRP A 463 19.42 19.88 -6.62
CA TRP A 463 18.51 20.96 -6.22
C TRP A 463 19.17 22.33 -6.34
N ASP A 464 18.47 23.30 -6.92
CA ASP A 464 18.98 24.67 -7.07
C ASP A 464 18.80 25.52 -5.80
N TYR A 465 17.72 25.27 -5.06
CA TYR A 465 17.44 25.86 -3.76
C TYR A 465 17.22 24.75 -2.73
N VAL A 466 17.86 24.84 -1.56
CA VAL A 466 17.70 23.85 -0.49
C VAL A 466 17.41 24.55 0.83
N LEU A 467 16.24 24.30 1.39
CA LEU A 467 15.84 24.77 2.71
C LEU A 467 16.01 23.63 3.73
N PHE A 468 16.97 23.79 4.65
CA PHE A 468 17.14 22.88 5.78
C PHE A 468 16.41 23.39 7.01
N SER A 469 15.78 22.46 7.74
CA SER A 469 15.18 22.75 9.03
C SER A 469 15.14 21.51 9.91
N SER A 470 15.34 21.68 11.22
CA SER A 470 15.35 20.60 12.21
C SER A 470 15.23 21.16 13.63
N GLY A 471 15.00 20.32 14.65
CA GLY A 471 15.00 20.76 16.05
C GLY A 471 14.08 19.94 16.97
N LYS A 472 12.76 20.09 16.84
CA LYS A 472 11.76 19.50 17.78
C LYS A 472 11.90 18.00 18.02
N TRP A 473 12.38 17.24 17.04
CA TRP A 473 12.59 15.80 17.16
C TRP A 473 13.73 15.42 18.11
N PHE A 474 14.73 16.30 18.30
CA PHE A 474 15.87 16.06 19.20
C PHE A 474 15.47 16.03 20.68
N VAL A 475 14.33 16.62 21.04
CA VAL A 475 13.81 16.61 22.43
C VAL A 475 13.26 15.23 22.84
N ARG A 476 13.16 14.27 21.90
CA ARG A 476 12.75 12.90 22.21
C ARG A 476 13.90 12.11 22.82
N THR A 477 13.55 11.14 23.67
CA THR A 477 14.52 10.15 24.16
C THR A 477 15.24 9.46 23.00
N ALA A 478 16.56 9.48 23.05
CA ALA A 478 17.41 8.93 22.00
C ALA A 478 18.77 8.48 22.56
N ILE A 479 19.33 7.43 21.97
CA ILE A 479 20.72 6.99 22.15
C ILE A 479 21.55 7.56 21.00
N TYR A 480 22.65 8.21 21.33
CA TYR A 480 23.55 8.84 20.36
C TYR A 480 24.71 7.92 20.05
N TYR A 481 24.97 7.76 18.75
CA TYR A 481 26.11 7.02 18.22
C TYR A 481 27.04 7.97 17.48
N GLU A 482 28.33 7.76 17.65
CA GLU A 482 29.40 8.41 16.88
C GLU A 482 30.45 7.35 16.53
N ASN A 483 30.86 7.26 15.27
CA ASN A 483 31.75 6.21 14.75
C ASN A 483 31.28 4.79 15.10
N ASN A 484 29.96 4.55 15.05
CA ASN A 484 29.29 3.30 15.47
C ASN A 484 29.51 2.90 16.95
N THR A 485 29.95 3.83 17.79
CA THR A 485 30.07 3.64 19.25
C THR A 485 29.07 4.53 19.98
N ILE A 486 28.60 4.10 21.15
CA ILE A 486 27.64 4.89 21.94
C ILE A 486 28.37 6.10 22.52
N LEU A 487 27.92 7.29 22.12
CA LEU A 487 28.40 8.57 22.60
C LEU A 487 27.72 8.95 23.93
N GLY A 488 26.42 8.66 24.05
CA GLY A 488 25.58 9.01 25.20
C GLY A 488 24.11 8.95 24.83
N CYS A 489 23.26 9.70 25.52
CA CYS A 489 21.81 9.72 25.27
C CYS A 489 21.15 11.02 25.71
N HIS A 490 19.84 11.11 25.50
CA HIS A 490 18.95 12.10 26.10
C HIS A 490 17.72 11.40 26.66
N GLY A 491 17.29 11.74 27.87
CA GLY A 491 16.05 11.23 28.47
C GLY A 491 16.08 9.72 28.74
N CYS A 492 17.26 9.22 29.12
CA CYS A 492 17.60 7.80 29.25
C CYS A 492 17.70 7.37 30.72
N GLU A 493 16.73 7.80 31.53
CA GLU A 493 16.66 7.45 32.95
C GLU A 493 16.63 5.93 33.14
N GLY A 494 17.43 5.42 34.08
CA GLY A 494 17.55 3.99 34.35
C GLY A 494 18.48 3.22 33.41
N LYS A 495 19.20 3.89 32.50
CA LYS A 495 20.22 3.28 31.65
C LYS A 495 21.64 3.60 32.10
N ASN A 496 22.57 2.70 31.78
CA ASN A 496 24.01 2.89 32.04
C ASN A 496 24.69 3.72 30.93
N TYR A 497 24.08 4.84 30.55
CA TYR A 497 24.58 5.77 29.54
C TYR A 497 24.61 7.18 30.12
N THR A 498 25.56 8.00 29.69
CA THR A 498 25.61 9.41 30.10
C THR A 498 24.52 10.19 29.36
N ASP A 499 23.61 10.84 30.11
CA ASP A 499 22.69 11.81 29.52
C ASP A 499 23.46 13.09 29.17
N LEU A 500 23.64 13.31 27.87
CA LEU A 500 24.37 14.45 27.32
C LEU A 500 23.46 15.65 27.07
N GLY A 501 22.14 15.47 27.15
CA GLY A 501 21.16 16.42 26.65
C GLY A 501 21.07 16.43 25.12
N PHE A 502 19.92 16.87 24.61
CA PHE A 502 19.67 16.94 23.17
C PHE A 502 20.47 18.03 22.45
N ASN A 503 20.90 19.07 23.17
CA ASN A 503 21.66 20.19 22.62
C ASN A 503 23.00 19.75 22.04
N ILE A 504 23.68 18.80 22.68
CA ILE A 504 24.97 18.27 22.19
C ILE A 504 24.80 17.55 20.85
N ALA A 505 23.80 16.67 20.76
CA ALA A 505 23.49 15.96 19.53
C ALA A 505 23.05 16.95 18.43
N TYR A 506 22.16 17.89 18.75
CA TYR A 506 21.68 18.88 17.80
C TYR A 506 22.80 19.78 17.27
N GLN A 507 23.70 20.26 18.14
CA GLN A 507 24.85 21.06 17.74
C GLN A 507 25.79 20.29 16.81
N LYS A 508 26.11 19.02 17.12
CA LYS A 508 26.93 18.17 16.26
C LYS A 508 26.29 18.00 14.88
N VAL A 509 24.99 17.73 14.83
CA VAL A 509 24.25 17.56 13.56
C VAL A 509 24.24 18.85 12.73
N VAL A 510 23.92 19.99 13.33
CA VAL A 510 23.89 21.29 12.62
C VAL A 510 25.29 21.65 12.11
N LYS A 511 26.34 21.39 12.89
CA LYS A 511 27.72 21.56 12.45
C LYS A 511 28.05 20.66 11.25
N ASN A 512 27.75 19.37 11.34
CA ASN A 512 28.02 18.39 10.29
C ASN A 512 27.26 18.72 9.00
N LEU A 513 26.03 19.20 9.10
CA LEU A 513 25.26 19.73 7.97
C LEU A 513 26.02 20.86 7.26
N PHE A 514 26.46 21.89 8.01
CA PHE A 514 27.17 23.00 7.41
C PHE A 514 28.53 22.61 6.85
N ASP A 515 29.25 21.70 7.52
CA ASP A 515 30.53 21.17 7.02
C ASP A 515 30.33 20.44 5.67
N PHE A 516 29.26 19.66 5.53
CA PHE A 516 28.88 19.04 4.25
C PHE A 516 28.58 20.09 3.17
N ILE A 517 27.76 21.11 3.47
CA ILE A 517 27.42 22.16 2.50
C ILE A 517 28.69 22.91 2.05
N MET A 518 29.61 23.21 2.98
CA MET A 518 30.85 23.91 2.68
C MET A 518 31.82 23.07 1.84
N ASN A 519 31.70 21.75 1.86
CA ASN A 519 32.58 20.83 1.13
C ASN A 519 31.96 20.31 -0.17
N SER A 520 30.66 20.51 -0.40
CA SER A 520 30.03 20.20 -1.69
C SER A 520 30.51 21.16 -2.78
N ASN A 521 30.63 20.66 -4.01
CA ASN A 521 30.94 21.45 -5.20
C ASN A 521 29.71 22.17 -5.79
N LYS A 522 28.48 21.76 -5.41
CA LYS A 522 27.24 22.33 -5.94
C LYS A 522 27.04 23.78 -5.46
N GLN A 523 26.59 24.64 -6.37
CA GLN A 523 26.31 26.06 -6.13
C GLN A 523 24.82 26.35 -5.93
N SER A 524 24.16 25.60 -5.06
CA SER A 524 22.77 25.86 -4.68
C SER A 524 22.66 27.07 -3.76
N THR A 525 21.52 27.75 -3.79
CA THR A 525 21.15 28.71 -2.74
C THR A 525 20.62 27.94 -1.53
N ILE A 526 21.36 28.02 -0.43
CA ILE A 526 21.06 27.29 0.80
C ILE A 526 20.36 28.23 1.78
N ILE A 527 19.26 27.74 2.34
CA ILE A 527 18.44 28.45 3.32
C ILE A 527 18.38 27.60 4.58
N PHE A 528 18.78 28.17 5.72
CA PHE A 528 18.59 27.53 7.02
C PHE A 528 17.40 28.18 7.72
N ARG A 529 16.34 27.42 7.96
CA ARG A 529 15.17 27.90 8.70
C ARG A 529 15.31 27.52 10.17
N THR A 530 15.21 28.51 11.06
CA THR A 530 15.23 28.28 12.51
C THR A 530 14.08 27.37 12.96
N SER A 531 14.20 26.78 14.14
CA SER A 531 13.10 26.08 14.81
C SER A 531 11.89 27.00 14.99
N THR A 532 10.74 26.42 15.31
CA THR A 532 9.47 27.14 15.47
C THR A 532 8.96 26.98 16.92
N PRO A 533 8.32 27.99 17.52
CA PRO A 533 7.81 27.88 18.88
C PRO A 533 6.60 26.94 18.91
N ASP A 534 6.36 26.39 20.09
CA ASP A 534 5.09 25.79 20.50
C ASP A 534 4.43 26.70 21.52
N HIS A 535 3.10 26.68 21.61
CA HIS A 535 2.33 27.55 22.51
C HIS A 535 1.43 26.75 23.45
N PHE A 536 2.00 25.73 24.11
CA PHE A 536 1.26 24.99 25.14
C PHE A 536 1.06 25.87 26.39
N GLU A 537 -0.21 26.09 26.74
CA GLU A 537 -0.68 26.64 28.01
C GLU A 537 -1.31 25.53 28.84
N ASN A 538 -1.37 25.68 30.16
CA ASN A 538 -1.99 24.72 31.09
C ASN A 538 -1.33 23.32 31.14
N GLY A 539 -0.07 23.21 30.73
CA GLY A 539 0.74 21.98 30.83
C GLY A 539 1.39 21.61 29.50
N PRO A 540 2.35 20.66 29.49
CA PRO A 540 2.92 20.13 28.26
C PRO A 540 1.93 19.25 27.48
N TRP A 541 2.28 18.94 26.22
CA TRP A 541 1.56 17.98 25.38
C TRP A 541 1.18 16.70 26.12
N SER A 542 2.11 16.09 26.87
CA SER A 542 1.92 14.80 27.55
C SER A 542 0.91 14.83 28.71
N SER A 543 0.59 16.01 29.25
CA SER A 543 -0.35 16.16 30.36
C SER A 543 -1.63 16.89 29.96
N GLY A 544 -1.90 17.00 28.65
CA GLY A 544 -3.12 17.65 28.14
C GLY A 544 -3.03 19.17 28.04
N GLY A 545 -1.84 19.72 27.80
CA GLY A 545 -1.66 21.14 27.45
C GLY A 545 -2.56 21.60 26.30
N THR A 546 -2.91 22.87 26.31
CA THR A 546 -3.90 23.51 25.41
C THR A 546 -3.32 24.75 24.72
N CYS A 547 -3.96 25.24 23.67
CA CYS A 547 -3.61 26.48 22.99
C CYS A 547 -4.89 27.14 22.48
N ASP A 548 -5.64 27.73 23.41
CA ASP A 548 -7.00 28.22 23.15
C ASP A 548 -7.05 29.66 22.64
N ARG A 549 -5.89 30.29 22.47
CA ARG A 549 -5.77 31.66 21.96
C ARG A 549 -6.38 31.74 20.56
N ARG A 550 -7.09 32.84 20.28
CA ARG A 550 -7.79 33.08 19.01
C ARG A 550 -7.36 34.36 18.30
N VAL A 551 -6.41 35.08 18.89
CA VAL A 551 -5.85 36.31 18.35
C VAL A 551 -4.33 36.30 18.54
N PRO A 552 -3.57 37.01 17.70
CA PRO A 552 -2.14 37.21 17.90
C PRO A 552 -1.85 37.77 19.29
N ALA A 553 -0.74 37.34 19.86
CA ALA A 553 -0.26 37.86 21.13
C ALA A 553 0.42 39.22 20.93
N LYS A 554 0.44 40.02 22.00
CA LYS A 554 1.23 41.26 22.02
C LYS A 554 2.71 40.94 22.25
N GLU A 555 3.56 41.88 21.86
CA GLU A 555 4.99 41.79 22.18
C GLU A 555 5.20 41.66 23.69
N GLY A 556 6.02 40.70 24.09
CA GLY A 556 6.30 40.38 25.50
C GLY A 556 5.24 39.52 26.20
N GLU A 557 4.13 39.15 25.55
CA GLU A 557 3.10 38.29 26.16
C GLU A 557 3.52 36.81 26.21
N PHE A 558 4.40 36.38 25.31
CA PHE A 558 4.96 35.03 25.29
C PHE A 558 6.48 35.06 25.43
N GLU A 559 6.99 34.18 26.29
CA GLU A 559 8.41 33.90 26.45
C GLU A 559 8.77 32.58 25.79
N LEU A 560 10.03 32.46 25.35
CA LEU A 560 10.53 31.22 24.79
C LEU A 560 10.65 30.15 25.86
N GLY A 561 9.89 29.06 25.69
CA GLY A 561 10.09 27.84 26.46
C GLY A 561 11.54 27.35 26.38
N ILE A 562 12.00 26.68 27.45
CA ILE A 562 13.41 26.30 27.63
C ILE A 562 13.99 25.52 26.45
N PHE A 563 13.21 24.61 25.86
CA PHE A 563 13.62 23.83 24.70
C PHE A 563 13.85 24.70 23.45
N ASN A 564 12.97 25.66 23.20
CA ASN A 564 13.08 26.58 22.06
C ASN A 564 14.25 27.54 22.22
N ARG A 565 14.51 27.99 23.45
CA ARG A 565 15.69 28.79 23.77
C ARG A 565 16.98 28.04 23.47
N ILE A 566 17.08 26.78 23.93
CA ILE A 566 18.27 25.93 23.69
C ILE A 566 18.49 25.68 22.19
N LEU A 567 17.43 25.36 21.43
CA LEU A 567 17.54 25.18 19.97
C LEU A 567 18.10 26.46 19.32
N ARG A 568 17.57 27.63 19.69
CA ARG A 568 18.00 28.92 19.15
C ARG A 568 19.45 29.27 19.51
N GLU A 569 19.86 28.96 20.73
CA GLU A 569 21.24 29.12 21.22
C GLU A 569 22.26 28.24 20.47
N VAL A 570 21.80 27.15 19.84
CA VAL A 570 22.62 26.33 18.93
C VAL A 570 22.55 26.86 17.49
N GLU A 571 21.35 27.13 16.99
CA GLU A 571 21.09 27.51 15.60
C GLU A 571 21.84 28.78 15.18
N LEU A 572 21.70 29.87 15.94
CA LEU A 572 22.24 31.17 15.53
C LEU A 572 23.77 31.21 15.54
N PRO A 573 24.47 30.72 16.59
CA PRO A 573 25.93 30.72 16.58
C PRO A 573 26.53 29.79 15.52
N GLU A 574 25.98 28.59 15.32
CA GLU A 574 26.48 27.69 14.27
C GLU A 574 26.21 28.24 12.86
N PHE A 575 25.05 28.88 12.64
CA PHE A 575 24.78 29.58 11.40
C PHE A 575 25.77 30.74 11.17
N ALA A 576 26.06 31.56 12.19
CA ALA A 576 27.00 32.67 12.06
C ALA A 576 28.41 32.18 11.66
N LYS A 577 28.89 31.10 12.27
CA LYS A 577 30.16 30.44 11.88
C LYS A 577 30.12 29.92 10.45
N ALA A 578 29.00 29.30 10.03
CA ALA A 578 28.83 28.81 8.68
C ALA A 578 28.76 29.95 7.64
N LYS A 579 28.12 31.07 7.98
CA LYS A 579 27.99 32.24 7.11
C LYS A 579 29.33 32.91 6.82
N ALA A 580 30.23 33.00 7.81
CA ALA A 580 31.59 33.48 7.60
C ALA A 580 32.35 32.61 6.59
N ARG A 581 32.34 31.27 6.79
CA ARG A 581 32.96 30.29 5.89
C ARG A 581 32.33 30.28 4.49
N ALA A 582 31.02 30.48 4.41
CA ALA A 582 30.28 30.53 3.16
C ALA A 582 30.76 31.70 2.29
N SER A 583 30.96 32.88 2.88
CA SER A 583 31.48 34.05 2.17
C SER A 583 32.88 33.81 1.60
N GLU A 584 33.77 33.16 2.38
CA GLU A 584 35.13 32.79 1.92
C GLU A 584 35.10 31.78 0.75
N LYS A 585 34.15 30.84 0.78
CA LYS A 585 34.00 29.79 -0.24
C LYS A 585 33.06 30.17 -1.40
N GLY A 586 32.55 31.40 -1.43
CA GLY A 586 31.58 31.85 -2.44
C GLY A 586 30.23 31.09 -2.42
N LYS A 587 29.84 30.52 -1.28
CA LYS A 587 28.57 29.81 -1.10
C LYS A 587 27.42 30.77 -0.75
N LYS A 588 26.26 30.57 -1.38
CA LYS A 588 25.02 31.31 -1.07
C LYS A 588 24.30 30.67 0.13
N LEU A 589 24.53 31.21 1.32
CA LEU A 589 23.87 30.77 2.56
C LEU A 589 23.01 31.90 3.16
N LYS A 590 21.71 31.66 3.34
CA LYS A 590 20.73 32.62 3.87
C LYS A 590 20.05 32.06 5.14
N LEU A 591 19.71 32.95 6.08
CA LEU A 591 18.96 32.62 7.28
C LEU A 591 17.49 32.99 7.07
N LEU A 592 16.59 32.06 7.34
CA LEU A 592 15.16 32.31 7.46
C LEU A 592 14.78 32.18 8.94
N ASP A 593 14.89 33.29 9.68
CA ASP A 593 14.57 33.30 11.11
C ASP A 593 13.08 33.57 11.34
N VAL A 594 12.31 32.49 11.52
CA VAL A 594 10.85 32.54 11.70
C VAL A 594 10.43 32.55 13.17
N MET A 595 11.36 32.37 14.10
CA MET A 595 11.06 32.23 15.52
C MET A 595 10.37 33.48 16.11
N PRO A 596 10.87 34.72 15.92
CA PRO A 596 10.27 35.89 16.56
C PRO A 596 8.84 36.17 16.09
N LEU A 597 8.60 36.08 14.77
CA LEU A 597 7.27 36.33 14.21
C LEU A 597 6.28 35.24 14.59
N SER A 598 6.75 34.00 14.80
CA SER A 598 5.89 32.88 15.16
C SER A 598 5.54 32.89 16.64
N LEU A 599 6.41 33.44 17.50
CA LEU A 599 6.19 33.51 18.96
C LEU A 599 4.98 34.37 19.34
N VAL A 600 4.62 35.33 18.51
CA VAL A 600 3.44 36.18 18.72
C VAL A 600 2.16 35.63 18.09
N ARG A 601 2.19 34.38 17.61
CA ARG A 601 1.08 33.74 16.87
C ARG A 601 0.54 32.48 17.56
N PRO A 602 0.20 32.50 18.87
CA PRO A 602 -0.40 31.35 19.54
C PRO A 602 -1.78 30.98 18.95
N ASP A 603 -2.44 31.90 18.26
CA ASP A 603 -3.70 31.70 17.51
C ASP A 603 -3.56 30.80 16.28
N GLY A 604 -2.33 30.54 15.85
CA GLY A 604 -2.00 29.83 14.62
C GLY A 604 -2.08 28.31 14.66
N HIS A 605 -2.31 27.72 15.83
CA HIS A 605 -2.22 26.28 16.05
C HIS A 605 -3.56 25.57 15.80
N PRO A 606 -3.54 24.30 15.33
CA PRO A 606 -4.77 23.50 15.20
C PRO A 606 -5.50 23.30 16.52
N GLY A 607 -4.78 23.26 17.65
CA GLY A 607 -5.34 22.95 18.95
C GLY A 607 -6.08 21.61 18.91
N ALA A 608 -7.34 21.59 19.34
CA ALA A 608 -8.20 20.40 19.27
C ALA A 608 -8.42 19.85 17.84
N TYR A 609 -8.26 20.69 16.80
CA TYR A 609 -8.65 20.40 15.42
C TYR A 609 -7.55 19.77 14.58
N ARG A 610 -6.64 19.03 15.21
CA ARG A 610 -5.64 18.21 14.51
C ARG A 610 -6.27 17.15 13.60
N TYR A 611 -7.44 16.63 13.99
CA TYR A 611 -8.19 15.62 13.26
C TYR A 611 -9.51 16.17 12.72
N PHE A 612 -10.07 15.53 11.71
CA PHE A 612 -11.32 15.96 11.09
C PHE A 612 -12.52 15.79 12.06
N TYR A 613 -13.20 16.89 12.35
CA TYR A 613 -14.34 16.98 13.28
C TYR A 613 -14.15 16.18 14.60
N PRO A 614 -13.19 16.59 15.46
CA PRO A 614 -12.80 15.84 16.65
C PRO A 614 -13.94 15.69 17.68
N PHE A 615 -15.01 16.48 17.55
CA PHE A 615 -16.18 16.50 18.43
C PHE A 615 -17.48 16.01 17.77
N ALA A 616 -17.41 15.39 16.58
CA ALA A 616 -18.60 14.94 15.85
C ALA A 616 -19.40 13.85 16.59
N LYS A 617 -18.70 12.90 17.23
CA LYS A 617 -19.32 11.79 17.98
C LYS A 617 -19.76 12.22 19.38
N ASP A 618 -18.93 13.00 20.07
CA ASP A 618 -19.22 13.54 21.40
C ASP A 618 -18.68 14.97 21.52
N LYS A 619 -19.59 15.91 21.81
CA LYS A 619 -19.27 17.33 22.01
C LYS A 619 -18.40 17.59 23.25
N LYS A 620 -18.30 16.63 24.17
CA LYS A 620 -17.51 16.71 25.40
C LYS A 620 -16.28 15.80 25.39
N ALA A 621 -15.93 15.23 24.23
CA ALA A 621 -14.76 14.38 24.10
C ALA A 621 -13.50 15.11 24.59
N LYS A 622 -12.69 14.43 25.41
CA LYS A 622 -11.34 14.90 25.69
C LYS A 622 -10.45 14.53 24.52
N VAL A 623 -9.92 15.53 23.84
CA VAL A 623 -9.07 15.37 22.66
C VAL A 623 -7.70 15.96 22.93
N GLN A 624 -6.69 15.38 22.28
CA GLN A 624 -5.32 15.86 22.37
C GLN A 624 -5.16 17.14 21.53
N TYR A 625 -4.59 18.19 22.11
CA TYR A 625 -4.38 19.48 21.45
C TYR A 625 -3.02 19.54 20.77
N ASP A 626 -2.98 19.96 19.50
CA ASP A 626 -1.77 20.25 18.76
C ASP A 626 -1.42 21.73 18.78
N CYS A 627 -0.47 22.07 19.65
CA CYS A 627 0.09 23.41 19.83
C CYS A 627 1.52 23.51 19.30
N LEU A 628 1.91 22.60 18.41
CA LEU A 628 3.23 22.55 17.79
C LEU A 628 3.15 22.77 16.28
N HIS A 629 2.19 22.14 15.59
CA HIS A 629 1.95 22.32 14.17
C HIS A 629 1.07 23.56 13.91
N TRP A 630 0.96 23.97 12.65
CA TRP A 630 0.31 25.23 12.26
C TRP A 630 -0.88 24.97 11.33
N CYS A 631 -1.95 25.75 11.49
CA CYS A 631 -3.08 25.75 10.57
C CYS A 631 -2.67 26.22 9.17
N LEU A 632 -3.34 25.68 8.15
CA LEU A 632 -3.25 26.09 6.76
C LEU A 632 -4.66 26.31 6.18
N PRO A 633 -4.97 27.47 5.57
CA PRO A 633 -4.15 28.70 5.57
C PRO A 633 -3.95 29.24 7.00
N GLY A 634 -2.87 30.00 7.22
CA GLY A 634 -2.50 30.46 8.56
C GLY A 634 -1.18 31.25 8.65
N PRO A 635 -0.66 31.51 9.86
CA PRO A 635 0.55 32.32 10.06
C PRO A 635 1.80 31.79 9.34
N ILE A 636 1.84 30.49 9.09
CA ILE A 636 2.92 29.83 8.35
C ILE A 636 3.00 30.27 6.89
N ASP A 637 1.92 30.81 6.31
CA ASP A 637 1.92 31.37 4.96
C ASP A 637 2.85 32.59 4.88
N GLN A 638 2.96 33.38 5.96
CA GLN A 638 3.93 34.49 6.04
C GLN A 638 5.40 34.02 6.00
N TRP A 639 5.70 32.77 6.35
CA TRP A 639 7.06 32.24 6.19
C TRP A 639 7.42 32.12 4.71
N ASN A 640 6.42 31.82 3.86
CA ASN A 640 6.61 31.75 2.42
C ASN A 640 6.81 33.15 1.80
N ASP A 641 6.18 34.19 2.35
CA ASP A 641 6.45 35.58 1.93
C ASP A 641 7.92 35.98 2.20
N LEU A 642 8.42 35.62 3.39
CA LEU A 642 9.83 35.84 3.74
C LEU A 642 10.78 34.99 2.89
N LEU A 643 10.42 33.72 2.63
CA LEU A 643 11.17 32.84 1.76
C LEU A 643 11.24 33.40 0.34
N LEU A 644 10.12 33.88 -0.20
CA LEU A 644 10.05 34.50 -1.52
C LEU A 644 10.99 35.71 -1.59
N LYS A 645 10.99 36.57 -0.55
CA LYS A 645 11.91 37.70 -0.46
C LYS A 645 13.38 37.24 -0.50
N LEU A 646 13.72 36.20 0.26
CA LEU A 646 15.07 35.62 0.26
C LEU A 646 15.46 34.97 -1.09
N VAL A 647 14.50 34.47 -1.85
CA VAL A 647 14.76 33.79 -3.14
C VAL A 647 14.84 34.78 -4.29
N VAL A 648 14.01 35.83 -4.30
CA VAL A 648 13.90 36.80 -5.40
C VAL A 648 14.92 37.93 -5.30
N ASP A 649 15.28 38.36 -4.09
CA ASP A 649 16.32 39.38 -3.88
C ASP A 649 17.75 38.80 -3.95
N ASP A 650 17.98 37.76 -4.76
CA ASP A 650 19.27 37.06 -4.87
C ASP A 650 20.25 37.69 -5.86
#